data_AF-A0AA38UYX0-F1
#
_entry.id   AF-A0AA38UYX0-F1
#
_cell.length_a   1.000
_cell.length_b   1.000
_cell.length_c   1.000
_cell.angle_alpha   90.00
_cell.angle_beta   90.00
_cell.angle_gamma   90.00
#
_symmetry.space_group_name_H-M   'P 1'
#
loop_
_entity.id
_entity.type
_entity.pdbx_description
1 polymer ?
#
loop_
_entity_poly.entity_id
_entity_poly.type
_entity_poly.pdbx_seq_one_letter_code
_entity_poly.pdbx_strand_id
1 'polypeptide(L)'
;MPTCRRKRVVLTQPSESLLKSLKTNLDRDVFYLQQTGEIFETYEAYAARMSFYRLKQFQCEVTGKSGLDYFQALASERSEAETLHSRFSEPLKPAILKAVQFQVVGRLDHLVESVYERFKDRYFKGERVLIDLSGIKYYGQVHTVYPPKYSTDVAARDANKPDAEGVEQGAPRPIDDEEPHQIHDDLKTPVKEVNARDDPFLYYYWVLLTDLERDKSDKSKASKPTDGSEMVGSLMEVQCGRMSRDRLSFSKSILRRFIRDCVDRDAAVASPWTVKPAIAQKYGVISSMTEDTRINVEAIKKGEHDKRKKVWEDKDGPPNKKHKKMTPAQEEKAKAAAHKRDREAQEKLDQQRLAREEAERIAAEKKKKKPIRYPTEDLDVRLVDKDLKAGMKLKRPVPTSYALPFNHHPGSFESFLMSWNFLVVYGQPLHLSPFTLDEFEHAIKHADADMPCSLLAEVHSTLIYNLRTVPFARHSAVLSLLQRKDQLRAEGLEDEEYFGVNTDQLSAAMSDTGNNWERVPLRHSEGREGWEEALIGCLKDHATRANFPPMREILTKLLFAPDPNEVPEPHAPSPSSSRGPSPESTPTPQRLSVTSTPRERYINLPVHDRIAILSFMVNLAISSKAIHQHMESCEEQLTALRKEKIEVNRTKKQYLEEMNTLMGETKEGLVDEDVKMDDPSDMSDVPASENGSDSGKSKKGASKSKDLRQKAQLQAHSKQREAARAKQASVKQAVAEHRRLDEEVNKLERRLEAIEREFRKLLGGVRVKPMGKDRFYNRIWWFDGLGSGNLVGSGGATQYGAGRIFIQGPSEFDLELMMRRTDDEVSVQVRRLEEEGQEGMLGPSDWAVYSDIEELEEFIAWLNPKGHRELALKQAVSKWWIHISAGIRRRMQDLSVHAKLPEARRSTRTKVAPDITREAYMMWTNRRAINAT
;
A
#
# COMPACT_ATOMS: atom_id res chain seq x y z
N MET A 1 -24.40 -4.24 10.62
CA MET A 1 -24.42 -5.52 9.87
C MET A 1 -23.63 -5.26 8.60
N PRO A 2 -22.68 -6.13 8.23
CA PRO A 2 -21.80 -5.90 7.10
C PRO A 2 -22.57 -5.56 5.83
N THR A 3 -22.05 -4.60 5.07
CA THR A 3 -22.65 -4.20 3.80
C THR A 3 -21.93 -4.86 2.63
N CYS A 4 -22.68 -5.33 1.64
CA CYS A 4 -22.14 -5.80 0.38
C CYS A 4 -22.65 -4.87 -0.73
N ARG A 5 -21.75 -4.21 -1.46
CA ARG A 5 -22.09 -3.22 -2.50
C ARG A 5 -23.04 -2.12 -1.99
N ARG A 6 -22.78 -1.60 -0.78
CA ARG A 6 -23.57 -0.55 -0.10
C ARG A 6 -25.01 -0.95 0.25
N LYS A 7 -25.35 -2.25 0.23
CA LYS A 7 -26.62 -2.79 0.74
C LYS A 7 -26.34 -3.64 1.97
N ARG A 8 -27.19 -3.52 3.01
CA ARG A 8 -27.14 -4.41 4.17
C ARG A 8 -27.41 -5.84 3.73
N VAL A 9 -26.63 -6.78 4.24
CA VAL A 9 -26.79 -8.21 3.95
C VAL A 9 -27.96 -8.72 4.78
N VAL A 10 -29.03 -9.13 4.12
CA VAL A 10 -30.22 -9.70 4.77
C VAL A 10 -29.97 -11.18 4.99
N LEU A 11 -30.17 -11.64 6.22
CA LEU A 11 -30.11 -13.06 6.58
C LEU A 11 -31.26 -13.81 5.90
N THR A 12 -30.96 -14.98 5.37
CA THR A 12 -31.95 -15.85 4.72
C THR A 12 -32.88 -16.42 5.78
N GLN A 13 -34.17 -16.14 5.67
CA GLN A 13 -35.16 -16.75 6.54
C GLN A 13 -35.40 -18.22 6.13
N PRO A 14 -35.79 -19.09 7.09
CA PRO A 14 -36.23 -20.44 6.78
C PRO A 14 -37.35 -20.42 5.74
N SER A 15 -37.29 -21.34 4.78
CA SER A 15 -38.35 -21.53 3.78
C SER A 15 -39.69 -21.88 4.45
N GLU A 16 -40.80 -21.42 3.87
CA GLU A 16 -42.14 -21.76 4.37
C GLU A 16 -42.42 -23.27 4.35
N SER A 17 -41.77 -24.01 3.45
CA SER A 17 -41.78 -25.48 3.41
C SER A 17 -41.14 -26.09 4.65
N LEU A 18 -39.99 -25.57 5.09
CA LEU A 18 -39.29 -26.03 6.28
C LEU A 18 -40.13 -25.74 7.54
N LEU A 19 -40.67 -24.52 7.65
CA LEU A 19 -41.53 -24.12 8.77
C LEU A 19 -42.81 -24.95 8.87
N LYS A 20 -43.39 -25.36 7.73
CA LYS A 20 -44.54 -26.28 7.71
C LYS A 20 -44.11 -27.70 8.10
N SER A 21 -42.98 -28.18 7.61
CA SER A 21 -42.48 -29.52 7.92
C SER A 21 -42.13 -29.72 9.40
N LEU A 22 -41.60 -28.69 10.07
CA LEU A 22 -41.28 -28.71 11.51
C LEU A 22 -42.52 -28.83 12.40
N LYS A 23 -43.71 -28.47 11.90
CA LYS A 23 -44.99 -28.68 12.61
C LYS A 23 -45.47 -30.14 12.52
N THR A 24 -44.99 -30.89 11.53
CA THR A 24 -45.43 -32.26 11.24
C THR A 24 -44.38 -33.29 11.67
N ASN A 25 -43.10 -32.92 11.68
CA ASN A 25 -41.99 -33.78 12.05
C ASN A 25 -40.90 -32.95 12.75
N LEU A 26 -40.74 -33.15 14.06
CA LEU A 26 -39.85 -32.37 14.92
C LEU A 26 -38.37 -32.77 14.80
N ASP A 27 -38.08 -33.98 14.32
CA ASP A 27 -36.72 -34.56 14.26
C ASP A 27 -36.10 -34.44 12.85
N ARG A 28 -36.52 -33.45 12.05
CA ARG A 28 -36.00 -33.27 10.68
C ARG A 28 -34.58 -32.68 10.71
N ASP A 29 -33.63 -33.40 10.14
CA ASP A 29 -32.25 -32.92 9.98
C ASP A 29 -32.17 -31.68 9.08
N VAL A 30 -31.42 -30.68 9.53
CA VAL A 30 -31.20 -29.40 8.83
C VAL A 30 -29.75 -28.97 8.91
N PHE A 31 -29.29 -28.19 7.93
CA PHE A 31 -27.95 -27.61 7.95
C PHE A 31 -28.00 -26.24 8.63
N TYR A 32 -27.39 -26.14 9.81
CA TYR A 32 -27.39 -24.93 10.62
C TYR A 32 -26.07 -24.17 10.51
N LEU A 33 -26.15 -22.88 10.20
CA LEU A 33 -25.00 -21.99 10.17
C LEU A 33 -24.86 -21.27 11.52
N GLN A 34 -24.05 -21.84 12.43
CA GLN A 34 -23.92 -21.39 13.82
C GLN A 34 -23.58 -19.90 13.97
N GLN A 35 -22.78 -19.33 13.06
CA GLN A 35 -22.32 -17.95 13.16
C GLN A 35 -23.40 -16.92 12.79
N THR A 36 -24.34 -17.24 11.90
CA THR A 36 -25.39 -16.31 11.44
C THR A 36 -26.78 -16.69 11.89
N GLY A 37 -26.98 -17.92 12.39
CA GLY A 37 -28.26 -18.45 12.79
C GLY A 37 -29.16 -18.88 11.63
N GLU A 38 -28.65 -18.90 10.39
CA GLU A 38 -29.42 -19.33 9.22
C GLU A 38 -29.55 -20.85 9.16
N ILE A 39 -30.73 -21.32 8.73
CA ILE A 39 -31.06 -22.75 8.61
C ILE A 39 -31.32 -23.06 7.13
N PHE A 40 -30.73 -24.14 6.62
CA PHE A 40 -30.84 -24.56 5.22
C PHE A 40 -31.37 -26.00 5.12
N GLU A 41 -32.26 -26.23 4.15
CA GLU A 41 -32.79 -27.58 3.85
C GLU A 41 -31.79 -28.46 3.07
N THR A 42 -30.87 -27.86 2.32
CA THR A 42 -29.90 -28.59 1.47
C THR A 42 -28.48 -28.13 1.74
N TYR A 43 -27.54 -29.08 1.64
CA TYR A 43 -26.11 -28.80 1.79
C TYR A 43 -25.61 -27.79 0.74
N GLU A 44 -26.10 -27.87 -0.50
CA GLU A 44 -25.73 -26.93 -1.56
C GLU A 44 -26.09 -25.48 -1.22
N ALA A 45 -27.28 -25.25 -0.64
CA ALA A 45 -27.71 -23.92 -0.21
C ALA A 45 -26.86 -23.40 0.96
N TYR A 46 -26.53 -24.28 1.92
CA TYR A 46 -25.62 -23.99 3.01
C TYR A 46 -24.22 -23.63 2.50
N ALA A 47 -23.63 -24.46 1.63
CA ALA A 47 -22.29 -24.28 1.09
C ALA A 47 -22.18 -23.03 0.22
N ALA A 48 -23.18 -22.75 -0.62
CA ALA A 48 -23.25 -21.52 -1.42
C ALA A 48 -23.35 -20.27 -0.52
N ARG A 49 -24.11 -20.34 0.57
CA ARG A 49 -24.22 -19.24 1.52
C ARG A 49 -22.95 -19.02 2.34
N MET A 50 -22.30 -20.10 2.78
CA MET A 50 -21.00 -20.04 3.45
C MET A 50 -19.93 -19.44 2.54
N SER A 51 -19.90 -19.87 1.27
CA SER A 51 -19.00 -19.33 0.25
C SER A 51 -19.27 -17.83 0.04
N PHE A 52 -20.53 -17.42 -0.05
CA PHE A 52 -20.91 -16.01 -0.14
C PHE A 52 -20.37 -15.17 1.02
N TYR A 53 -20.38 -15.69 2.26
CA TYR A 53 -19.84 -15.00 3.43
C TYR A 53 -18.32 -14.97 3.51
N ARG A 54 -17.63 -15.97 2.95
CA ARG A 54 -16.15 -16.00 2.89
C ARG A 54 -15.56 -15.10 1.79
N LEU A 55 -16.37 -14.67 0.83
CA LEU A 55 -15.93 -13.70 -0.18
C LEU A 55 -15.56 -12.36 0.47
N LYS A 56 -14.39 -11.81 0.11
CA LYS A 56 -13.89 -10.51 0.57
C LYS A 56 -14.58 -9.31 -0.09
N GLN A 57 -15.90 -9.33 -0.16
CA GLN A 57 -16.74 -8.31 -0.81
C GLN A 57 -17.54 -7.47 0.19
N PHE A 58 -17.37 -7.74 1.49
CA PHE A 58 -18.07 -7.04 2.54
C PHE A 58 -17.27 -5.81 2.98
N GLN A 59 -18.02 -4.80 3.35
CA GLN A 59 -17.54 -3.55 3.88
C GLN A 59 -18.13 -3.40 5.27
N CYS A 60 -17.25 -3.17 6.24
CA CYS A 60 -17.63 -2.79 7.58
C CYS A 60 -18.40 -1.46 7.50
N GLU A 61 -19.67 -1.46 7.94
CA GLU A 61 -20.54 -0.27 7.92
C GLU A 61 -20.00 0.84 8.83
N VAL A 62 -19.26 0.45 9.87
CA VAL A 62 -18.77 1.30 10.94
C VAL A 62 -17.43 1.97 10.60
N THR A 63 -16.46 1.21 10.10
CA THR A 63 -15.12 1.73 9.73
C THR A 63 -15.00 2.13 8.27
N GLY A 64 -15.92 1.69 7.42
CA GLY A 64 -15.84 1.85 5.97
C GLY A 64 -14.75 1.01 5.31
N LYS A 65 -14.00 0.19 6.08
CA LYS A 65 -13.00 -0.75 5.53
C LYS A 65 -13.71 -1.77 4.65
N SER A 66 -13.27 -1.85 3.40
CA SER A 66 -13.79 -2.77 2.38
C SER A 66 -12.76 -3.85 2.09
N GLY A 67 -13.17 -4.95 1.45
CA GLY A 67 -12.27 -6.08 1.17
C GLY A 67 -12.17 -7.08 2.32
N LEU A 68 -13.16 -7.10 3.23
CA LEU A 68 -13.26 -8.04 4.33
C LEU A 68 -14.25 -9.14 3.98
N ASP A 69 -14.05 -10.35 4.51
CA ASP A 69 -15.12 -11.36 4.53
C ASP A 69 -16.23 -10.93 5.51
N TYR A 70 -17.39 -11.60 5.47
CA TYR A 70 -18.55 -11.23 6.28
C TYR A 70 -18.25 -11.30 7.79
N PHE A 71 -17.48 -12.30 8.22
CA PHE A 71 -17.17 -12.54 9.63
C PHE A 71 -16.11 -11.57 10.15
N GLN A 72 -15.11 -11.25 9.33
CA GLN A 72 -14.12 -10.21 9.60
C GLN A 72 -14.75 -8.82 9.63
N ALA A 73 -15.67 -8.53 8.70
CA ALA A 73 -16.43 -7.29 8.70
C ALA A 73 -17.31 -7.20 9.96
N LEU A 74 -17.96 -8.30 10.36
CA LEU A 74 -18.78 -8.36 11.56
C LEU A 74 -17.95 -8.23 12.84
N ALA A 75 -16.80 -8.89 12.94
CA ALA A 75 -15.88 -8.77 14.07
C ALA A 75 -15.29 -7.35 14.16
N SER A 76 -14.95 -6.76 13.01
CA SER A 76 -14.53 -5.36 12.94
C SER A 76 -15.66 -4.42 13.36
N GLU A 77 -16.92 -4.67 12.97
CA GLU A 77 -18.06 -3.87 13.44
C GLU A 77 -18.24 -3.98 14.96
N ARG A 78 -18.13 -5.18 15.54
CA ARG A 78 -18.28 -5.42 16.98
C ARG A 78 -17.21 -4.73 17.80
N SER A 79 -15.93 -4.94 17.47
CA SER A 79 -14.80 -4.32 18.19
C SER A 79 -14.86 -2.78 18.12
N GLU A 80 -15.32 -2.26 16.99
CA GLU A 80 -15.46 -0.82 16.76
C GLU A 80 -16.70 -0.25 17.46
N ALA A 81 -17.80 -1.00 17.55
CA ALA A 81 -18.95 -0.65 18.38
C ALA A 81 -18.57 -0.65 19.86
N GLU A 82 -17.87 -1.67 20.35
CA GLU A 82 -17.37 -1.73 21.74
C GLU A 82 -16.45 -0.55 22.06
N THR A 83 -15.50 -0.24 21.17
CA THR A 83 -14.59 0.91 21.32
C THR A 83 -15.34 2.24 21.28
N LEU A 84 -16.37 2.36 20.44
CA LEU A 84 -17.22 3.54 20.37
C LEU A 84 -18.01 3.70 21.69
N HIS A 85 -18.65 2.63 22.16
CA HIS A 85 -19.47 2.65 23.37
C HIS A 85 -18.63 2.80 24.64
N SER A 86 -17.37 2.38 24.67
CA SER A 86 -16.47 2.59 25.82
C SER A 86 -15.94 4.03 25.89
N ARG A 87 -15.73 4.68 24.75
CA ARG A 87 -15.27 6.09 24.69
C ARG A 87 -16.41 7.10 24.84
N PHE A 88 -17.60 6.76 24.35
CA PHE A 88 -18.75 7.66 24.41
C PHE A 88 -19.34 7.69 25.82
N SER A 89 -19.51 8.90 26.36
CA SER A 89 -20.03 9.16 27.71
C SER A 89 -21.33 8.39 27.97
N GLU A 90 -21.33 7.56 29.02
CA GLU A 90 -22.48 6.73 29.39
C GLU A 90 -23.72 7.53 29.81
N PRO A 91 -23.61 8.60 30.62
CA PRO A 91 -24.74 9.48 30.95
C PRO A 91 -25.41 10.14 29.74
N LEU A 92 -24.65 10.37 28.66
CA LEU A 92 -25.14 11.07 27.47
C LEU A 92 -25.95 10.18 26.53
N LYS A 93 -25.74 8.85 26.58
CA LYS A 93 -26.44 7.86 25.74
C LYS A 93 -27.96 7.93 25.90
N PRO A 94 -28.56 7.81 27.10
CA PRO A 94 -30.01 7.82 27.26
C PRO A 94 -30.64 9.15 26.80
N ALA A 95 -30.02 10.28 27.11
CA ALA A 95 -30.56 11.60 26.74
C ALA A 95 -30.62 11.80 25.21
N ILE A 96 -29.57 11.38 24.49
CA ILE A 96 -29.57 11.45 23.02
C ILE A 96 -30.59 10.49 22.40
N LEU A 97 -30.72 9.28 22.95
CA LEU A 97 -31.64 8.28 22.40
C LEU A 97 -33.10 8.67 22.62
N LYS A 98 -33.45 9.27 23.77
CA LYS A 98 -34.77 9.85 24.01
C LYS A 98 -35.09 10.96 23.00
N ALA A 99 -34.15 11.88 22.76
CA ALA A 99 -34.35 12.99 21.82
C ALA A 99 -34.55 12.52 20.37
N VAL A 100 -33.81 11.50 19.93
CA VAL A 100 -33.84 10.98 18.55
C VAL A 100 -35.09 10.14 18.26
N GLN A 101 -35.69 9.53 19.30
CA GLN A 101 -36.84 8.65 19.17
C GLN A 101 -38.02 9.37 18.49
N PHE A 102 -38.59 8.72 17.48
CA PHE A 102 -39.73 9.21 16.68
C PHE A 102 -39.51 10.48 15.84
N GLN A 103 -38.27 10.92 15.66
CA GLN A 103 -37.97 12.09 14.83
C GLN A 103 -38.11 11.78 13.33
N VAL A 104 -38.80 12.66 12.58
CA VAL A 104 -39.00 12.51 11.12
C VAL A 104 -38.01 13.41 10.38
N VAL A 105 -36.78 12.93 10.21
CA VAL A 105 -35.72 13.66 9.50
C VAL A 105 -35.18 12.81 8.34
N GLY A 106 -35.23 13.35 7.12
CA GLY A 106 -34.88 12.61 5.90
C GLY A 106 -33.40 12.24 5.75
N ARG A 107 -32.45 13.02 6.29
CA ARG A 107 -31.01 12.68 6.26
C ARG A 107 -30.46 12.59 7.67
N LEU A 108 -29.64 11.56 7.92
CA LEU A 108 -28.97 11.35 9.21
C LEU A 108 -28.09 12.56 9.59
N ASP A 109 -27.46 13.22 8.64
CA ASP A 109 -26.58 14.37 8.92
C ASP A 109 -27.32 15.54 9.57
N HIS A 110 -28.57 15.80 9.17
CA HIS A 110 -29.39 16.87 9.76
C HIS A 110 -29.79 16.53 11.20
N LEU A 111 -30.12 15.25 11.44
CA LEU A 111 -30.43 14.77 12.79
C LEU A 111 -29.20 14.88 13.71
N VAL A 112 -28.02 14.51 13.22
CA VAL A 112 -26.75 14.65 13.94
C VAL A 112 -26.45 16.10 14.26
N GLU A 113 -26.69 17.02 13.33
CA GLU A 113 -26.49 18.46 13.55
C GLU A 113 -27.42 19.00 14.65
N SER A 114 -28.71 18.66 14.60
CA SER A 114 -29.69 19.07 15.62
C SER A 114 -29.35 18.53 17.01
N VAL A 115 -28.91 17.27 17.10
CA VAL A 115 -28.48 16.67 18.37
C VAL A 115 -27.16 17.30 18.86
N TYR A 116 -26.20 17.53 17.97
CA TYR A 116 -24.93 18.15 18.34
C TYR A 116 -25.13 19.55 18.93
N GLU A 117 -25.90 20.40 18.25
CA GLU A 117 -26.21 21.76 18.73
C GLU A 117 -27.01 21.76 20.03
N ARG A 118 -27.87 20.76 20.27
CA ARG A 118 -28.64 20.64 21.50
C ARG A 118 -27.79 20.27 22.71
N PHE A 119 -26.82 19.36 22.54
CA PHE A 119 -26.09 18.76 23.65
C PHE A 119 -24.66 19.29 23.85
N LYS A 120 -24.08 20.03 22.90
CA LYS A 120 -22.67 20.47 22.96
C LYS A 120 -22.30 21.22 24.25
N ASP A 121 -23.19 22.06 24.76
CA ASP A 121 -22.96 22.98 25.88
C ASP A 121 -23.63 22.50 27.20
N ARG A 122 -24.14 21.25 27.24
CA ARG A 122 -24.87 20.70 28.39
C ARG A 122 -24.19 19.43 28.90
N TYR A 123 -23.70 19.45 30.13
CA TYR A 123 -22.92 18.35 30.72
C TYR A 123 -23.72 17.57 31.76
N PHE A 124 -23.47 16.27 31.89
CA PHE A 124 -24.22 15.37 32.77
C PHE A 124 -23.36 14.86 33.94
N LYS A 125 -23.99 14.50 35.06
CA LYS A 125 -23.32 13.87 36.20
C LYS A 125 -22.61 12.59 35.76
N GLY A 126 -21.36 12.41 36.20
CA GLY A 126 -20.48 11.29 35.85
C GLY A 126 -19.75 11.44 34.51
N GLU A 127 -19.96 12.52 33.76
CA GLU A 127 -19.34 12.73 32.45
C GLU A 127 -17.87 13.18 32.55
N ARG A 128 -17.01 12.66 31.66
CA ARG A 128 -15.61 13.10 31.52
C ARG A 128 -15.49 14.29 30.58
N VAL A 129 -14.87 15.37 31.05
CA VAL A 129 -14.77 16.66 30.36
C VAL A 129 -13.34 17.21 30.42
N LEU A 130 -13.03 18.14 29.53
CA LEU A 130 -11.82 18.96 29.53
C LEU A 130 -12.15 20.34 30.09
N ILE A 131 -11.36 20.80 31.06
CA ILE A 131 -11.53 22.09 31.73
C ILE A 131 -10.33 22.96 31.41
N ASP A 132 -10.59 24.18 30.91
CA ASP A 132 -9.56 25.18 30.65
C ASP A 132 -9.46 26.17 31.81
N LEU A 133 -8.36 26.07 32.55
CA LEU A 133 -8.00 26.98 33.63
C LEU A 133 -6.82 27.83 33.18
N SER A 134 -7.10 29.08 32.82
CA SER A 134 -6.07 30.06 32.46
C SER A 134 -5.11 29.60 31.35
N GLY A 135 -5.62 28.82 30.38
CA GLY A 135 -4.84 28.30 29.24
C GLY A 135 -4.22 26.91 29.47
N ILE A 136 -4.36 26.33 30.67
CA ILE A 136 -3.95 24.97 30.99
C ILE A 136 -5.19 24.07 31.02
N LYS A 137 -5.15 22.97 30.28
CA LYS A 137 -6.28 22.04 30.15
C LYS A 137 -6.11 20.82 31.04
N TYR A 138 -7.18 20.51 31.77
CA TYR A 138 -7.26 19.36 32.67
C TYR A 138 -8.40 18.45 32.25
N TYR A 139 -8.21 17.14 32.32
CA TYR A 139 -9.31 16.18 32.32
C TYR A 139 -9.98 16.19 33.69
N GLY A 140 -11.31 16.20 33.73
CA GLY A 140 -12.08 16.09 34.95
C GLY A 140 -13.37 15.30 34.78
N GLN A 141 -13.99 14.95 35.90
CA GLN A 141 -15.28 14.23 35.95
C GLN A 141 -16.33 15.08 36.66
N VAL A 142 -17.48 15.28 36.01
CA VAL A 142 -18.59 16.05 36.57
C VAL A 142 -19.23 15.28 37.72
N HIS A 143 -19.24 15.85 38.91
CA HIS A 143 -19.82 15.24 40.11
C HIS A 143 -21.27 15.69 40.34
N THR A 144 -21.54 17.00 40.26
CA THR A 144 -22.86 17.56 40.53
C THR A 144 -23.20 18.64 39.50
N VAL A 145 -24.44 18.65 39.02
CA VAL A 145 -24.96 19.62 38.04
C VAL A 145 -26.02 20.48 38.70
N TYR A 146 -25.87 21.80 38.63
CA TYR A 146 -26.81 22.75 39.19
C TYR A 146 -27.55 23.48 38.05
N PRO A 147 -28.88 23.27 37.94
CA PRO A 147 -29.70 23.98 36.97
C PRO A 147 -29.69 25.51 37.17
N PRO A 148 -30.09 26.30 36.16
CA PRO A 148 -30.08 27.77 36.19
C PRO A 148 -30.80 28.40 37.37
N LYS A 149 -31.79 27.72 37.97
CA LYS A 149 -32.50 28.20 39.17
C LYS A 149 -31.59 28.40 40.39
N TYR A 150 -30.44 27.72 40.44
CA TYR A 150 -29.44 27.87 41.50
C TYR A 150 -28.30 28.83 41.11
N SER A 151 -28.38 29.51 39.96
CA SER A 151 -27.28 30.36 39.47
C SER A 151 -26.96 31.52 40.41
N THR A 152 -27.97 32.04 41.12
CA THR A 152 -27.84 33.15 42.09
C THR A 152 -27.70 32.68 43.54
N ASP A 153 -27.94 31.40 43.82
CA ASP A 153 -27.93 30.84 45.18
C ASP A 153 -26.61 30.11 45.44
N VAL A 154 -25.61 30.84 45.93
CA VAL A 154 -24.29 30.31 46.28
C VAL A 154 -24.39 29.36 47.49
N ALA A 155 -25.25 29.68 48.45
CA ALA A 155 -25.40 28.89 49.68
C ALA A 155 -25.97 27.50 49.41
N ALA A 156 -26.95 27.37 48.50
CA ALA A 156 -27.47 26.07 48.07
C ALA A 156 -26.45 25.22 47.28
N ARG A 157 -25.51 25.89 46.57
CA ARG A 157 -24.43 25.23 45.83
C ARG A 157 -23.35 24.72 46.77
N ASP A 158 -22.90 25.54 47.71
CA ASP A 158 -21.89 25.19 48.70
C ASP A 158 -22.37 24.17 49.75
N ALA A 159 -23.65 24.25 50.17
CA ALA A 159 -24.24 23.29 51.11
C ALA A 159 -24.30 21.86 50.55
N ASN A 160 -24.24 21.71 49.23
CA ASN A 160 -24.24 20.43 48.53
C ASN A 160 -22.87 20.05 47.95
N LYS A 161 -21.79 20.70 48.42
CA LYS A 161 -20.42 20.37 48.05
C LYS A 161 -20.12 18.89 48.37
N PRO A 162 -19.57 18.11 47.43
CA PRO A 162 -19.10 16.76 47.70
C PRO A 162 -17.88 16.79 48.65
N ASP A 163 -17.88 15.95 49.70
CA ASP A 163 -16.71 15.77 50.55
C ASP A 163 -15.58 15.10 49.75
N ALA A 164 -14.34 15.57 49.94
CA ALA A 164 -13.18 15.19 49.12
C ALA A 164 -12.67 13.75 49.34
N GLU A 165 -13.27 12.99 50.27
CA GLU A 165 -12.93 11.60 50.56
C GLU A 165 -14.04 10.67 50.05
N GLY A 166 -13.75 9.93 48.99
CA GLY A 166 -14.70 9.01 48.38
C GLY A 166 -15.15 7.91 49.34
N VAL A 167 -16.41 7.95 49.77
CA VAL A 167 -17.17 6.80 50.25
C VAL A 167 -18.61 6.92 49.76
N GLU A 168 -19.04 5.97 48.94
CA GLU A 168 -20.45 5.66 48.72
C GLU A 168 -21.07 5.25 50.07
N GLN A 169 -21.76 6.17 50.74
CA GLN A 169 -22.85 5.93 51.69
C GLN A 169 -23.31 7.26 52.31
N GLY A 170 -24.28 7.92 51.65
CA GLY A 170 -24.99 9.07 52.19
C GLY A 170 -26.40 9.11 51.62
N ALA A 171 -27.38 9.51 52.44
CA ALA A 171 -28.80 9.57 52.07
C ALA A 171 -29.01 10.35 50.74
N PRO A 172 -30.00 9.98 49.92
CA PRO A 172 -30.32 10.70 48.68
C PRO A 172 -30.55 12.18 48.98
N ARG A 173 -29.76 13.06 48.35
CA ARG A 173 -29.87 14.51 48.52
C ARG A 173 -31.00 15.02 47.61
N PRO A 174 -31.74 16.07 47.98
CA PRO A 174 -32.87 16.57 47.18
C PRO A 174 -32.51 16.97 45.74
N ILE A 175 -31.24 17.34 45.48
CA ILE A 175 -30.72 17.68 44.15
C ILE A 175 -30.45 16.43 43.30
N ASP A 176 -30.19 15.27 43.90
CA ASP A 176 -29.93 14.02 43.17
C ASP A 176 -31.19 13.45 42.51
N ASP A 177 -32.39 13.85 42.98
CA ASP A 177 -33.69 13.43 42.42
C ASP A 177 -34.22 14.39 41.33
N GLU A 178 -33.60 15.55 41.12
CA GLU A 178 -34.00 16.49 40.07
C GLU A 178 -33.25 16.21 38.76
N GLU A 179 -33.99 15.90 37.68
CA GLU A 179 -33.38 15.81 36.34
C GLU A 179 -32.80 17.19 35.95
N PRO A 180 -31.46 17.36 35.87
CA PRO A 180 -30.85 18.69 35.84
C PRO A 180 -31.10 19.44 34.54
N HIS A 181 -31.39 18.69 33.49
CA HIS A 181 -31.84 19.18 32.21
C HIS A 181 -33.28 18.64 32.10
N GLN A 182 -34.30 19.43 31.76
CA GLN A 182 -35.69 18.93 31.61
C GLN A 182 -36.25 19.02 30.17
N ILE A 183 -35.46 19.51 29.19
CA ILE A 183 -35.95 19.90 27.85
C ILE A 183 -35.32 19.07 26.72
N HIS A 184 -35.17 17.74 26.87
CA HIS A 184 -34.47 16.90 25.86
C HIS A 184 -35.35 16.42 24.72
N ASP A 185 -36.66 16.34 24.94
CA ASP A 185 -37.43 15.34 24.21
C ASP A 185 -37.86 15.81 22.80
N ASP A 186 -37.93 17.12 22.53
CA ASP A 186 -38.35 17.61 21.21
C ASP A 186 -37.26 18.40 20.45
N LEU A 187 -36.60 17.70 19.53
CA LEU A 187 -35.66 18.27 18.56
C LEU A 187 -36.32 19.19 17.51
N LYS A 188 -37.67 19.30 17.48
CA LYS A 188 -38.38 20.20 16.55
C LYS A 188 -38.32 21.67 16.97
N THR A 189 -38.12 21.95 18.26
CA THR A 189 -38.03 23.33 18.76
C THR A 189 -36.69 23.95 18.36
N PRO A 190 -36.66 25.13 17.72
CA PRO A 190 -35.42 25.81 17.35
C PRO A 190 -34.47 25.98 18.53
N VAL A 191 -33.15 25.84 18.28
CA VAL A 191 -32.11 25.94 19.33
C VAL A 191 -32.19 27.26 20.11
N LYS A 192 -32.50 28.36 19.41
CA LYS A 192 -32.63 29.70 20.01
C LYS A 192 -33.73 29.78 21.07
N GLU A 193 -34.86 29.12 20.85
CA GLU A 193 -36.00 29.16 21.78
C GLU A 193 -35.75 28.30 23.02
N VAL A 194 -35.08 27.16 22.85
CA VAL A 194 -34.70 26.30 23.98
C VAL A 194 -33.63 26.97 24.84
N ASN A 195 -32.61 27.57 24.22
CA ASN A 195 -31.57 28.27 24.97
C ASN A 195 -32.11 29.53 25.67
N ALA A 196 -33.17 30.15 25.14
CA ALA A 196 -33.84 31.26 25.81
C ALA A 196 -34.66 30.83 27.03
N ARG A 197 -35.20 29.61 27.03
CA ARG A 197 -35.94 29.03 28.17
C ARG A 197 -35.02 28.40 29.21
N ASP A 198 -33.86 27.92 28.79
CA ASP A 198 -32.92 27.16 29.60
C ASP A 198 -31.49 27.36 29.08
N ASP A 199 -30.86 28.42 29.58
CA ASP A 199 -29.55 28.89 29.11
C ASP A 199 -28.42 28.00 29.64
N PRO A 200 -27.65 27.31 28.76
CA PRO A 200 -26.52 26.46 29.15
C PRO A 200 -25.42 27.19 29.94
N PHE A 201 -25.28 28.51 29.79
CA PHE A 201 -24.26 29.31 30.48
C PHE A 201 -24.62 29.64 31.93
N LEU A 202 -25.88 29.46 32.33
CA LEU A 202 -26.35 29.67 33.70
C LEU A 202 -26.22 28.41 34.57
N TYR A 203 -25.75 27.29 34.00
CA TYR A 203 -25.46 26.07 34.73
C TYR A 203 -24.10 26.14 35.43
N TYR A 204 -24.07 25.62 36.66
CA TYR A 204 -22.84 25.40 37.41
C TYR A 204 -22.56 23.90 37.58
N TYR A 205 -21.30 23.54 37.49
CA TYR A 205 -20.84 22.16 37.54
C TYR A 205 -19.73 22.03 38.59
N TRP A 206 -19.91 21.10 39.53
CA TRP A 206 -18.79 20.67 40.36
C TRP A 206 -18.04 19.55 39.65
N VAL A 207 -16.75 19.75 39.42
CA VAL A 207 -15.90 18.84 38.64
C VAL A 207 -14.66 18.47 39.43
N LEU A 208 -14.36 17.18 39.47
CA LEU A 208 -13.14 16.64 40.05
C LEU A 208 -12.06 16.59 38.97
N LEU A 209 -10.95 17.30 39.16
CA LEU A 209 -9.81 17.22 38.25
C LEU A 209 -9.08 15.89 38.41
N THR A 210 -8.82 15.22 37.29
CA THR A 210 -8.25 13.86 37.25
C THR A 210 -6.84 13.83 36.67
N ASP A 211 -6.60 14.49 35.53
CA ASP A 211 -5.31 14.45 34.84
C ASP A 211 -5.02 15.77 34.12
N LEU A 212 -3.74 16.07 33.90
CA LEU A 212 -3.31 17.19 33.04
C LEU A 212 -3.24 16.74 31.57
N GLU A 213 -3.79 17.54 30.64
CA GLU A 213 -3.69 17.26 29.20
C GLU A 213 -2.26 17.54 28.70
N ARG A 214 -1.49 16.48 28.38
CA ARG A 214 -0.13 16.60 27.79
C ARG A 214 -0.20 16.46 26.27
N ASP A 215 0.21 17.50 25.55
CA ASP A 215 0.18 17.53 24.09
C ASP A 215 1.14 16.50 23.47
N LYS A 216 0.64 15.67 22.55
CA LYS A 216 1.41 14.55 21.95
C LYS A 216 2.36 14.97 20.83
N SER A 217 2.40 16.25 20.45
CA SER A 217 3.20 16.77 19.33
C SER A 217 4.63 17.18 19.68
N ASP A 218 5.01 17.27 20.96
CA ASP A 218 6.35 17.72 21.38
C ASP A 218 7.14 16.62 22.11
N LYS A 219 7.55 15.58 21.36
CA LYS A 219 8.57 14.62 21.81
C LYS A 219 9.99 15.01 21.38
N SER A 220 10.29 16.31 21.35
CA SER A 220 11.65 16.79 21.09
C SER A 220 11.90 18.16 21.74
N LYS A 221 12.00 18.19 23.07
CA LYS A 221 12.89 19.05 23.87
C LYS A 221 12.56 18.84 25.35
N ALA A 222 13.59 18.60 26.16
CA ALA A 222 13.47 18.63 27.61
C ALA A 222 13.13 20.07 28.04
N SER A 223 11.84 20.34 28.28
CA SER A 223 11.36 21.57 28.91
C SER A 223 11.11 21.33 30.40
N LYS A 224 11.36 22.39 31.19
CA LYS A 224 11.20 22.46 32.66
C LYS A 224 9.84 21.92 33.14
N PRO A 225 9.73 21.44 34.39
CA PRO A 225 8.47 20.97 34.96
C PRO A 225 7.45 22.12 34.93
N THR A 226 6.38 21.94 34.18
CA THR A 226 5.23 22.85 34.17
C THR A 226 4.49 22.74 35.50
N ASP A 227 4.40 23.89 36.17
CA ASP A 227 3.76 24.20 37.45
C ASP A 227 2.22 24.04 37.38
N GLY A 228 1.75 22.80 37.16
CA GLY A 228 0.31 22.50 36.98
C GLY A 228 -0.15 21.15 37.53
N SER A 229 0.75 20.32 38.08
CA SER A 229 0.37 19.04 38.68
C SER A 229 -0.34 19.20 40.04
N GLU A 230 -0.24 20.36 40.69
CA GLU A 230 -0.83 20.62 42.02
C GLU A 230 -2.36 20.62 42.02
N MET A 231 -2.99 20.92 40.88
CA MET A 231 -4.45 21.03 40.77
C MET A 231 -5.14 19.67 40.54
N VAL A 232 -4.38 18.61 40.22
CA VAL A 232 -4.92 17.27 40.00
C VAL A 232 -5.44 16.68 41.32
N GLY A 233 -6.67 16.17 41.32
CA GLY A 233 -7.37 15.71 42.52
C GLY A 233 -8.23 16.80 43.20
N SER A 234 -8.15 18.05 42.75
CA SER A 234 -8.97 19.14 43.30
C SER A 234 -10.40 19.11 42.76
N LEU A 235 -11.36 19.33 43.64
CA LEU A 235 -12.78 19.51 43.32
C LEU A 235 -13.09 21.01 43.16
N MET A 236 -13.67 21.40 42.02
CA MET A 236 -13.91 22.80 41.68
C MET A 236 -15.27 23.06 41.05
N GLU A 237 -15.79 24.27 41.28
CA GLU A 237 -16.97 24.78 40.60
C GLU A 237 -16.57 25.46 39.27
N VAL A 238 -17.24 25.08 38.18
CA VAL A 238 -16.94 25.54 36.82
C VAL A 238 -18.25 25.80 36.07
N GLN A 239 -18.23 26.79 35.16
CA GLN A 239 -19.32 27.07 34.24
C GLN A 239 -19.03 26.52 32.83
N CYS A 240 -20.08 26.37 32.01
CA CYS A 240 -20.00 25.82 30.65
C CYS A 240 -18.88 26.43 29.79
N GLY A 241 -18.64 27.76 29.87
CA GLY A 241 -17.64 28.43 29.03
C GLY A 241 -16.18 28.00 29.27
N ARG A 242 -15.89 27.33 30.39
CA ARG A 242 -14.57 26.79 30.73
C ARG A 242 -14.48 25.27 30.53
N MET A 243 -15.56 24.65 30.07
CA MET A 243 -15.66 23.21 29.88
C MET A 243 -15.78 22.88 28.40
N SER A 244 -15.21 21.76 27.98
CA SER A 244 -15.36 21.21 26.63
C SER A 244 -15.31 19.68 26.68
N ARG A 245 -15.85 18.99 25.68
CA ARG A 245 -15.69 17.53 25.56
C ARG A 245 -14.47 17.20 24.71
N ASP A 246 -13.84 16.07 25.00
CA ASP A 246 -12.78 15.52 24.15
C ASP A 246 -13.33 15.27 22.72
N ARG A 247 -12.60 15.75 21.72
CA ARG A 247 -12.94 15.57 20.29
C ARG A 247 -12.99 14.09 19.89
N LEU A 248 -12.29 13.22 20.63
CA LEU A 248 -12.27 11.77 20.44
C LEU A 248 -13.40 11.03 21.16
N SER A 249 -14.18 11.70 22.02
CA SER A 249 -15.36 11.13 22.69
C SER A 249 -16.67 11.75 22.19
N PHE A 250 -16.68 13.02 21.82
CA PHE A 250 -17.87 13.74 21.34
C PHE A 250 -17.55 14.67 20.17
N SER A 251 -17.90 14.23 18.96
CA SER A 251 -17.84 15.03 17.74
C SER A 251 -18.98 14.65 16.80
N LYS A 252 -19.31 15.49 15.82
CA LYS A 252 -20.34 15.19 14.80
C LYS A 252 -20.09 13.83 14.11
N SER A 253 -18.83 13.47 13.90
CA SER A 253 -18.45 12.19 13.28
C SER A 253 -18.74 10.99 14.19
N ILE A 254 -18.41 11.09 15.47
CA ILE A 254 -18.64 10.06 16.49
C ILE A 254 -20.14 9.94 16.77
N LEU A 255 -20.84 11.06 16.87
CA LEU A 255 -22.28 11.13 17.09
C LEU A 255 -23.05 10.49 15.92
N ARG A 256 -22.64 10.75 14.68
CA ARG A 256 -23.20 10.07 13.48
C ARG A 256 -23.04 8.55 13.57
N ARG A 257 -21.90 8.08 14.07
CA ARG A 257 -21.61 6.65 14.22
C ARG A 257 -22.44 6.03 15.35
N PHE A 258 -22.56 6.73 16.48
CA PHE A 258 -23.39 6.32 17.62
C PHE A 258 -24.88 6.24 17.26
N ILE A 259 -25.46 7.30 16.66
CA ILE A 259 -26.88 7.32 16.28
C ILE A 259 -27.18 6.22 15.24
N ARG A 260 -26.27 5.98 14.29
CA ARG A 260 -26.43 4.92 13.29
C ARG A 260 -26.42 3.51 13.90
N ASP A 261 -25.64 3.30 14.97
CA ASP A 261 -25.57 1.99 15.63
C ASP A 261 -26.81 1.74 16.51
N CYS A 262 -27.37 2.79 17.11
CA CYS A 262 -28.48 2.66 18.05
C CYS A 262 -29.89 2.71 17.44
N VAL A 263 -30.03 3.25 16.21
CA VAL A 263 -31.33 3.65 15.64
C VAL A 263 -31.52 3.05 14.25
N ASP A 264 -32.74 2.62 13.94
CA ASP A 264 -33.17 2.15 12.62
C ASP A 264 -34.21 3.09 12.00
N ARG A 265 -34.33 3.06 10.67
CA ARG A 265 -35.34 3.78 9.89
C ARG A 265 -35.80 2.94 8.72
N ASP A 266 -37.11 2.87 8.51
CA ASP A 266 -37.70 2.22 7.36
C ASP A 266 -37.33 2.94 6.04
N ALA A 267 -37.33 2.20 4.93
CA ALA A 267 -37.03 2.69 3.58
C ALA A 267 -38.14 3.59 3.02
N ALA A 268 -39.33 3.58 3.62
CA ALA A 268 -40.42 4.47 3.25
C ALA A 268 -40.08 5.96 3.52
N VAL A 269 -40.63 6.83 2.68
CA VAL A 269 -40.48 8.29 2.79
C VAL A 269 -41.19 8.77 4.05
N ALA A 270 -40.61 9.76 4.74
CA ALA A 270 -41.10 10.30 6.02
C ALA A 270 -41.16 9.30 7.18
N SER A 271 -40.45 8.17 7.13
CA SER A 271 -40.42 7.24 8.26
C SER A 271 -39.66 7.81 9.45
N PRO A 272 -40.19 7.71 10.68
CA PRO A 272 -39.52 8.18 11.88
C PRO A 272 -38.30 7.31 12.20
N TRP A 273 -37.30 7.92 12.84
CA TRP A 273 -36.16 7.22 13.42
C TRP A 273 -36.60 6.53 14.72
N THR A 274 -36.30 5.23 14.87
CA THR A 274 -36.66 4.44 16.05
C THR A 274 -35.44 3.75 16.65
N VAL A 275 -35.27 3.86 17.97
CA VAL A 275 -34.22 3.18 18.72
C VAL A 275 -34.48 1.68 18.71
N LYS A 276 -33.43 0.89 18.51
CA LYS A 276 -33.53 -0.58 18.48
C LYS A 276 -34.12 -1.12 19.79
N PRO A 277 -35.03 -2.11 19.75
CA PRO A 277 -35.75 -2.59 20.95
C PRO A 277 -34.85 -2.99 22.13
N ALA A 278 -33.74 -3.69 21.87
CA ALA A 278 -32.78 -4.10 22.91
C ALA A 278 -32.08 -2.91 23.60
N ILE A 279 -31.82 -1.84 22.84
CA ILE A 279 -31.18 -0.62 23.33
C ILE A 279 -32.20 0.25 24.06
N ALA A 280 -33.44 0.31 23.55
CA ALA A 280 -34.55 0.99 24.20
C ALA A 280 -34.84 0.39 25.59
N GLN A 281 -34.85 -0.94 25.70
CA GLN A 281 -34.99 -1.64 26.99
C GLN A 281 -33.82 -1.34 27.94
N LYS A 282 -32.57 -1.36 27.43
CA LYS A 282 -31.37 -1.10 28.24
C LYS A 282 -31.33 0.31 28.83
N TYR A 283 -31.76 1.32 28.08
CA TYR A 283 -31.68 2.73 28.46
C TYR A 283 -33.03 3.34 28.86
N GLY A 284 -34.07 2.52 29.05
CA GLY A 284 -35.39 2.98 29.48
C GLY A 284 -36.06 3.96 28.50
N VAL A 285 -35.84 3.80 27.19
CA VAL A 285 -36.45 4.63 26.15
C VAL A 285 -37.82 4.06 25.78
N ILE A 286 -38.83 4.92 25.68
CA ILE A 286 -40.21 4.53 25.39
C ILE A 286 -40.28 3.92 23.97
N SER A 287 -40.59 2.62 23.90
CA SER A 287 -40.66 1.88 22.63
C SER A 287 -42.02 1.95 21.93
N SER A 288 -43.09 2.33 22.64
CA SER A 288 -44.43 2.51 22.08
C SER A 288 -44.66 3.95 21.65
N MET A 289 -45.11 4.15 20.42
CA MET A 289 -45.46 5.47 19.89
C MET A 289 -46.72 6.00 20.59
N THR A 290 -46.69 7.23 21.13
CA THR A 290 -47.88 7.90 21.68
C THR A 290 -48.82 8.34 20.55
N GLU A 291 -50.13 8.38 20.82
CA GLU A 291 -51.17 8.65 19.80
C GLU A 291 -50.96 10.01 19.09
N ASP A 292 -50.55 11.04 19.83
CA ASP A 292 -50.25 12.36 19.29
C ASP A 292 -49.01 12.37 18.36
N THR A 293 -48.02 11.54 18.67
CA THR A 293 -46.83 11.38 17.82
C THR A 293 -47.19 10.64 16.55
N ARG A 294 -48.08 9.64 16.62
CA ARG A 294 -48.57 8.87 15.47
C ARG A 294 -49.30 9.75 14.46
N ILE A 295 -50.26 10.56 14.92
CA ILE A 295 -51.03 11.48 14.08
C ILE A 295 -50.10 12.48 13.37
N ASN A 296 -49.11 13.02 14.08
CA ASN A 296 -48.14 13.95 13.49
C ASN A 296 -47.24 13.30 12.44
N VAL A 297 -46.74 12.09 12.68
CA VAL A 297 -45.93 11.34 11.70
C VAL A 297 -46.75 10.99 10.46
N GLU A 298 -48.01 10.60 10.61
CA GLU A 298 -48.92 10.31 9.50
C GLU A 298 -49.25 11.57 8.67
N ALA A 299 -49.45 12.72 9.32
CA ALA A 299 -49.67 14.00 8.64
C ALA A 299 -48.46 14.42 7.80
N ILE A 300 -47.24 14.27 8.33
CA ILE A 300 -45.99 14.55 7.60
C ILE A 300 -45.82 13.60 6.41
N LYS A 301 -46.10 12.30 6.61
CA LYS A 301 -46.04 11.27 5.57
C LYS A 301 -47.02 11.55 4.42
N LYS A 302 -48.25 11.98 4.74
CA LYS A 302 -49.27 12.37 3.75
C LYS A 302 -48.83 13.62 2.96
N GLY A 303 -48.31 14.64 3.65
CA GLY A 303 -47.84 15.87 3.01
C GLY A 303 -46.63 15.68 2.08
N GLU A 304 -45.71 14.77 2.39
CA GLU A 304 -44.56 14.47 1.53
C GLU A 304 -44.94 13.60 0.32
N HIS A 305 -45.90 12.68 0.50
CA HIS A 305 -46.48 11.89 -0.59
C HIS A 305 -47.21 12.78 -1.61
N ASP A 306 -48.00 13.75 -1.15
CA ASP A 306 -48.73 14.68 -2.03
C ASP A 306 -47.78 15.62 -2.80
N LYS A 307 -46.67 16.06 -2.19
CA LYS A 307 -45.62 16.82 -2.88
C LYS A 307 -44.96 16.02 -4.00
N ARG A 308 -44.68 14.74 -3.79
CA ARG A 308 -44.12 13.86 -4.84
C ARG A 308 -45.12 13.57 -5.95
N LYS A 309 -46.40 13.40 -5.60
CA LYS A 309 -47.48 13.21 -6.59
C LYS A 309 -47.59 14.43 -7.51
N LYS A 310 -47.53 15.64 -6.95
CA LYS A 310 -47.53 16.90 -7.72
C LYS A 310 -46.31 17.05 -8.64
N VAL A 311 -45.13 16.67 -8.17
CA VAL A 311 -43.89 16.69 -8.98
C VAL A 311 -43.89 15.64 -10.10
N TRP A 312 -44.57 14.51 -9.89
CA TRP A 312 -44.76 13.49 -10.93
C TRP A 312 -45.80 13.92 -11.97
N GLU A 313 -46.88 14.57 -11.54
CA GLU A 313 -47.89 15.17 -12.42
C GLU A 313 -47.32 16.29 -13.31
N ASP A 314 -46.37 17.09 -12.80
CA ASP A 314 -45.70 18.15 -13.58
C ASP A 314 -44.67 17.65 -14.61
N LYS A 315 -44.24 16.37 -14.54
CA LYS A 315 -43.08 15.89 -15.32
C LYS A 315 -43.39 14.86 -16.42
N ASP A 316 -44.47 14.06 -16.34
CA ASP A 316 -44.73 12.98 -17.31
C ASP A 316 -46.23 12.61 -17.55
N GLY A 317 -47.14 13.58 -17.55
CA GLY A 317 -48.57 13.33 -17.86
C GLY A 317 -48.90 13.25 -19.36
N PRO A 318 -49.69 12.26 -19.86
CA PRO A 318 -50.12 12.20 -21.26
C PRO A 318 -51.21 13.26 -21.60
N PRO A 319 -51.25 13.79 -22.85
CA PRO A 319 -52.22 14.81 -23.25
C PRO A 319 -53.61 14.20 -23.53
N ASN A 320 -54.60 14.68 -22.78
CA ASN A 320 -56.01 14.32 -22.88
C ASN A 320 -56.63 14.76 -24.24
N LYS A 321 -57.11 13.82 -25.07
CA LYS A 321 -57.94 14.13 -26.26
C LYS A 321 -59.38 13.65 -26.07
N LYS A 322 -60.30 14.61 -26.21
CA LYS A 322 -61.77 14.50 -26.12
C LYS A 322 -62.32 13.63 -27.27
N HIS A 323 -63.16 12.64 -26.94
CA HIS A 323 -63.98 11.91 -27.93
C HIS A 323 -65.40 12.47 -28.00
N LYS A 324 -65.87 12.68 -29.24
CA LYS A 324 -67.23 13.07 -29.62
C LYS A 324 -67.98 11.80 -30.11
N LYS A 325 -69.22 11.62 -29.67
CA LYS A 325 -70.10 10.46 -29.89
C LYS A 325 -70.38 10.17 -31.38
N MET A 326 -70.37 8.90 -31.79
CA MET A 326 -70.90 8.39 -33.08
C MET A 326 -72.13 7.48 -32.85
N THR A 327 -72.91 7.30 -33.92
CA THR A 327 -74.29 6.75 -33.96
C THR A 327 -74.38 5.22 -34.10
N PRO A 328 -75.54 4.60 -33.78
CA PRO A 328 -75.69 3.14 -33.54
C PRO A 328 -75.47 2.22 -34.75
N ALA A 329 -75.64 2.71 -35.98
CA ALA A 329 -75.53 1.88 -37.19
C ALA A 329 -74.08 1.59 -37.63
N GLN A 330 -73.09 2.29 -37.05
CA GLN A 330 -71.66 2.01 -37.29
C GLN A 330 -71.07 1.03 -36.26
N GLU A 331 -71.81 0.70 -35.20
CA GLU A 331 -71.32 -0.08 -34.06
C GLU A 331 -71.26 -1.59 -34.34
N GLU A 332 -72.13 -2.12 -35.20
CA GLU A 332 -72.17 -3.55 -35.50
C GLU A 332 -71.06 -3.99 -36.47
N LYS A 333 -70.82 -3.21 -37.53
CA LYS A 333 -69.67 -3.41 -38.45
C LYS A 333 -68.33 -3.15 -37.77
N ALA A 334 -68.28 -2.21 -36.82
CA ALA A 334 -67.09 -1.96 -36.01
C ALA A 334 -66.82 -3.10 -35.01
N LYS A 335 -67.85 -3.73 -34.42
CA LYS A 335 -67.68 -4.88 -33.49
C LYS A 335 -67.13 -6.13 -34.19
N ALA A 336 -67.56 -6.44 -35.41
CA ALA A 336 -67.01 -7.57 -36.17
C ALA A 336 -65.55 -7.32 -36.64
N ALA A 337 -65.23 -6.09 -37.05
CA ALA A 337 -63.86 -5.69 -37.38
C ALA A 337 -62.96 -5.56 -36.14
N ALA A 338 -63.51 -5.17 -34.99
CA ALA A 338 -62.83 -5.12 -33.71
C ALA A 338 -62.52 -6.52 -33.17
N HIS A 339 -63.42 -7.50 -33.30
CA HIS A 339 -63.17 -8.85 -32.82
C HIS A 339 -62.07 -9.59 -33.63
N LYS A 340 -61.93 -9.26 -34.93
CA LYS A 340 -60.83 -9.76 -35.76
C LYS A 340 -59.50 -9.03 -35.47
N ARG A 341 -59.54 -7.70 -35.31
CA ARG A 341 -58.38 -6.90 -34.90
C ARG A 341 -57.92 -7.21 -33.47
N ASP A 342 -58.82 -7.54 -32.56
CA ASP A 342 -58.50 -7.94 -31.19
C ASP A 342 -57.84 -9.31 -31.18
N ARG A 343 -58.29 -10.28 -31.99
CA ARG A 343 -57.61 -11.58 -32.09
C ARG A 343 -56.21 -11.47 -32.71
N GLU A 344 -56.07 -10.69 -33.78
CA GLU A 344 -54.78 -10.41 -34.42
C GLU A 344 -53.87 -9.54 -33.51
N ALA A 345 -54.44 -8.63 -32.72
CA ALA A 345 -53.71 -7.85 -31.72
C ALA A 345 -53.30 -8.70 -30.51
N GLN A 346 -54.13 -9.65 -30.08
CA GLN A 346 -53.83 -10.60 -29.01
C GLN A 346 -52.67 -11.53 -29.44
N GLU A 347 -52.73 -12.08 -30.65
CA GLU A 347 -51.65 -12.94 -31.20
C GLU A 347 -50.34 -12.15 -31.37
N LYS A 348 -50.41 -10.88 -31.79
CA LYS A 348 -49.24 -10.01 -31.92
C LYS A 348 -48.68 -9.56 -30.57
N LEU A 349 -49.55 -9.32 -29.58
CA LEU A 349 -49.17 -9.05 -28.18
C LEU A 349 -48.55 -10.28 -27.52
N ASP A 350 -49.06 -11.48 -27.80
CA ASP A 350 -48.54 -12.75 -27.30
C ASP A 350 -47.19 -13.08 -27.97
N GLN A 351 -47.04 -12.87 -29.27
CA GLN A 351 -45.73 -12.98 -29.95
C GLN A 351 -44.72 -11.95 -29.42
N GLN A 352 -45.15 -10.71 -29.16
CA GLN A 352 -44.30 -9.67 -28.59
C GLN A 352 -43.95 -9.95 -27.13
N ARG A 353 -44.86 -10.58 -26.36
CA ARG A 353 -44.61 -11.06 -24.99
C ARG A 353 -43.62 -12.22 -24.99
N LEU A 354 -43.78 -13.21 -25.88
CA LEU A 354 -42.84 -14.33 -26.01
C LEU A 354 -41.46 -13.87 -26.47
N ALA A 355 -41.38 -12.96 -27.44
CA ALA A 355 -40.11 -12.38 -27.87
C ALA A 355 -39.45 -11.54 -26.76
N ARG A 356 -40.25 -10.86 -25.93
CA ARG A 356 -39.76 -10.12 -24.75
C ARG A 356 -39.31 -11.06 -23.64
N GLU A 357 -40.03 -12.15 -23.37
CA GLU A 357 -39.64 -13.20 -22.42
C GLU A 357 -38.38 -13.92 -22.87
N GLU A 358 -38.22 -14.23 -24.16
CA GLU A 358 -37.03 -14.86 -24.72
C GLU A 358 -35.83 -13.90 -24.70
N ALA A 359 -36.04 -12.62 -25.06
CA ALA A 359 -35.03 -11.58 -24.92
C ALA A 359 -34.67 -11.34 -23.45
N GLU A 360 -35.63 -11.43 -22.53
CA GLU A 360 -35.41 -11.32 -21.08
C GLU A 360 -34.70 -12.57 -20.54
N ARG A 361 -34.95 -13.77 -21.07
CA ARG A 361 -34.22 -15.00 -20.75
C ARG A 361 -32.77 -14.91 -21.22
N ILE A 362 -32.54 -14.47 -22.46
CA ILE A 362 -31.19 -14.24 -23.02
C ILE A 362 -30.48 -13.11 -22.26
N ALA A 363 -31.19 -12.06 -21.87
CA ALA A 363 -30.65 -10.96 -21.05
C ALA A 363 -30.38 -11.39 -19.59
N ALA A 364 -31.20 -12.28 -19.02
CA ALA A 364 -31.01 -12.87 -17.70
C ALA A 364 -29.81 -13.82 -17.70
N GLU A 365 -29.62 -14.59 -18.77
CA GLU A 365 -28.46 -15.46 -18.96
C GLU A 365 -27.16 -14.65 -19.16
N LYS A 366 -27.22 -13.53 -19.91
CA LYS A 366 -26.13 -12.54 -19.99
C LYS A 366 -25.88 -11.81 -18.65
N LYS A 367 -26.91 -11.58 -17.83
CA LYS A 367 -26.80 -10.99 -16.48
C LYS A 367 -26.24 -11.97 -15.44
N LYS A 368 -26.37 -13.29 -15.65
CA LYS A 368 -25.79 -14.33 -14.76
C LYS A 368 -24.26 -14.35 -14.82
N LYS A 369 -23.64 -14.01 -15.96
CA LYS A 369 -22.19 -13.78 -16.07
C LYS A 369 -21.89 -12.31 -15.74
N LYS A 370 -21.75 -12.00 -14.44
CA LYS A 370 -21.30 -10.67 -13.98
C LYS A 370 -20.02 -10.30 -14.75
N PRO A 371 -19.92 -9.13 -15.39
CA PRO A 371 -18.68 -8.69 -16.02
C PRO A 371 -17.56 -8.69 -14.97
N ILE A 372 -16.54 -9.52 -15.17
CA ILE A 372 -15.34 -9.52 -14.31
C ILE A 372 -14.70 -8.15 -14.47
N ARG A 373 -14.63 -7.38 -13.37
CA ARG A 373 -13.96 -6.08 -13.37
C ARG A 373 -12.47 -6.33 -13.19
N TYR A 374 -11.69 -5.93 -14.18
CA TYR A 374 -10.23 -5.95 -14.11
C TYR A 374 -9.69 -4.63 -13.55
N PRO A 375 -8.57 -4.63 -12.82
CA PRO A 375 -7.81 -5.81 -12.42
C PRO A 375 -8.53 -6.63 -11.34
N THR A 376 -8.34 -7.95 -11.35
CA THR A 376 -8.89 -8.90 -10.38
C THR A 376 -7.76 -9.75 -9.79
N GLU A 377 -8.09 -10.73 -8.95
CA GLU A 377 -7.09 -11.63 -8.41
C GLU A 377 -6.40 -12.44 -9.53
N ASP A 378 -5.07 -12.47 -9.53
CA ASP A 378 -4.27 -13.04 -10.63
C ASP A 378 -4.55 -14.54 -10.86
N LEU A 379 -4.80 -15.30 -9.80
CA LEU A 379 -5.17 -16.73 -9.90
C LEU A 379 -6.59 -16.95 -10.48
N ASP A 380 -7.47 -15.95 -10.41
CA ASP A 380 -8.82 -16.05 -10.99
C ASP A 380 -8.83 -15.71 -12.49
N VAL A 381 -7.73 -15.16 -13.02
CA VAL A 381 -7.59 -14.83 -14.44
C VAL A 381 -7.19 -16.08 -15.21
N ARG A 382 -8.11 -16.64 -16.00
CA ARG A 382 -7.84 -17.71 -16.98
C ARG A 382 -7.70 -17.13 -18.38
N LEU A 383 -6.73 -17.62 -19.15
CA LEU A 383 -6.55 -17.24 -20.55
C LEU A 383 -7.68 -17.86 -21.40
N VAL A 384 -8.31 -17.04 -22.23
CA VAL A 384 -9.32 -17.47 -23.20
C VAL A 384 -8.72 -17.40 -24.61
N ASP A 385 -9.26 -18.12 -25.60
CA ASP A 385 -8.79 -18.08 -27.00
C ASP A 385 -8.63 -16.67 -27.58
N LYS A 386 -9.47 -15.72 -27.14
CA LYS A 386 -9.34 -14.30 -27.51
C LYS A 386 -8.07 -13.65 -26.99
N ASP A 387 -7.62 -14.03 -25.79
CA ASP A 387 -6.40 -13.52 -25.16
C ASP A 387 -5.16 -14.11 -25.84
N LEU A 388 -5.20 -15.40 -26.20
CA LEU A 388 -4.16 -16.06 -26.99
C LEU A 388 -4.02 -15.40 -28.37
N LYS A 389 -5.14 -15.12 -29.04
CA LYS A 389 -5.16 -14.37 -30.32
C LYS A 389 -4.69 -12.92 -30.18
N ALA A 390 -4.83 -12.32 -29.00
CA ALA A 390 -4.31 -10.98 -28.69
C ALA A 390 -2.81 -10.98 -28.34
N GLY A 391 -2.13 -12.14 -28.44
CA GLY A 391 -0.69 -12.27 -28.24
C GLY A 391 -0.27 -12.60 -26.80
N MET A 392 -1.19 -12.96 -25.90
CA MET A 392 -0.83 -13.41 -24.55
C MET A 392 -0.18 -14.79 -24.61
N LYS A 393 1.01 -14.93 -24.02
CA LYS A 393 1.72 -16.21 -23.94
C LYS A 393 1.13 -17.07 -22.82
N LEU A 394 0.85 -18.34 -23.11
CA LEU A 394 0.37 -19.31 -22.12
C LEU A 394 1.51 -19.77 -21.20
N LYS A 395 2.62 -20.18 -21.80
CA LYS A 395 3.79 -20.69 -21.09
C LYS A 395 4.77 -19.57 -20.78
N ARG A 396 5.28 -19.53 -19.55
CA ARG A 396 6.36 -18.66 -19.12
C ARG A 396 7.67 -19.11 -19.78
N PRO A 397 8.55 -18.19 -20.23
CA PRO A 397 9.92 -18.58 -20.57
C PRO A 397 10.58 -19.25 -19.35
N VAL A 398 11.35 -20.31 -19.58
CA VAL A 398 11.96 -21.06 -18.47
C VAL A 398 13.11 -20.22 -17.91
N PRO A 399 13.05 -19.77 -16.65
CA PRO A 399 14.15 -19.02 -16.07
C PRO A 399 15.32 -19.95 -15.78
N THR A 400 16.54 -19.46 -15.99
CA THR A 400 17.72 -20.30 -15.89
C THR A 400 18.16 -20.45 -14.44
N SER A 401 18.16 -21.68 -13.89
CA SER A 401 18.63 -21.98 -12.53
C SER A 401 20.08 -22.48 -12.49
N TYR A 402 20.56 -23.16 -13.55
CA TYR A 402 21.91 -23.72 -13.63
C TYR A 402 23.00 -22.66 -13.87
N ALA A 403 22.65 -21.50 -14.44
CA ALA A 403 23.57 -20.38 -14.62
C ALA A 403 23.77 -19.54 -13.35
N LEU A 404 23.09 -19.87 -12.26
CA LEU A 404 23.31 -19.24 -10.96
C LEU A 404 24.56 -19.85 -10.29
N PRO A 405 25.51 -19.02 -9.83
CA PRO A 405 26.68 -19.53 -9.16
C PRO A 405 26.31 -20.13 -7.81
N PHE A 406 27.01 -21.20 -7.42
CA PHE A 406 26.87 -21.81 -6.08
C PHE A 406 25.46 -22.33 -5.73
N ASN A 407 24.62 -22.56 -6.73
CA ASN A 407 23.24 -23.03 -6.55
C ASN A 407 23.11 -24.55 -6.33
N HIS A 408 24.21 -25.21 -5.95
CA HIS A 408 24.27 -26.68 -5.79
C HIS A 408 23.89 -27.10 -4.36
N HIS A 409 24.09 -26.20 -3.40
CA HIS A 409 23.70 -26.37 -2.00
C HIS A 409 22.55 -25.39 -1.68
N PRO A 410 21.46 -25.85 -1.04
CA PRO A 410 20.35 -24.99 -0.66
C PRO A 410 20.81 -23.76 0.13
N GLY A 411 20.33 -22.57 -0.25
CA GLY A 411 20.65 -21.30 0.42
C GLY A 411 22.03 -20.71 0.13
N SER A 412 22.97 -21.44 -0.47
CA SER A 412 24.33 -20.92 -0.72
C SER A 412 24.34 -19.75 -1.71
N PHE A 413 23.58 -19.85 -2.82
CA PHE A 413 23.41 -18.74 -3.75
C PHE A 413 22.75 -17.52 -3.09
N GLU A 414 21.74 -17.73 -2.24
CA GLU A 414 21.06 -16.65 -1.53
C GLU A 414 22.01 -15.91 -0.59
N SER A 415 22.78 -16.64 0.23
CA SER A 415 23.83 -16.06 1.08
C SER A 415 24.87 -15.29 0.29
N PHE A 416 25.30 -15.81 -0.86
CA PHE A 416 26.23 -15.13 -1.76
C PHE A 416 25.64 -13.83 -2.31
N LEU A 417 24.43 -13.88 -2.88
CA LEU A 417 23.75 -12.73 -3.47
C LEU A 417 23.46 -11.65 -2.42
N MET A 418 23.01 -12.05 -1.22
CA MET A 418 22.71 -11.10 -0.14
C MET A 418 23.99 -10.47 0.42
N SER A 419 25.08 -11.23 0.53
CA SER A 419 26.39 -10.70 0.95
C SER A 419 26.92 -9.67 -0.06
N TRP A 420 26.86 -9.99 -1.36
CA TRP A 420 27.21 -9.04 -2.42
C TRP A 420 26.37 -7.78 -2.35
N ASN A 421 25.04 -7.94 -2.26
CA ASN A 421 24.12 -6.81 -2.21
C ASN A 421 24.38 -5.93 -0.99
N PHE A 422 24.66 -6.49 0.19
CA PHE A 422 25.04 -5.72 1.37
C PHE A 422 26.30 -4.89 1.14
N LEU A 423 27.37 -5.51 0.60
CA LEU A 423 28.65 -4.85 0.35
C LEU A 423 28.51 -3.68 -0.64
N VAL A 424 27.71 -3.85 -1.69
CA VAL A 424 27.45 -2.80 -2.69
C VAL A 424 26.51 -1.72 -2.15
N VAL A 425 25.45 -2.08 -1.44
CA VAL A 425 24.51 -1.11 -0.87
C VAL A 425 25.21 -0.23 0.15
N TYR A 426 25.97 -0.83 1.07
CA TYR A 426 26.66 -0.14 2.15
C TYR A 426 28.12 0.22 1.82
N GLY A 427 28.51 0.22 0.54
CA GLY A 427 29.87 0.55 0.12
C GLY A 427 30.36 1.93 0.59
N GLN A 428 29.48 2.91 0.78
CA GLN A 428 29.84 4.23 1.31
C GLN A 428 30.27 4.18 2.79
N PRO A 429 29.43 3.71 3.75
CA PRO A 429 29.85 3.57 5.15
C PRO A 429 30.94 2.50 5.36
N LEU A 430 31.07 1.55 4.43
CA LEU A 430 32.13 0.54 4.44
C LEU A 430 33.41 1.00 3.71
N HIS A 431 33.46 2.19 3.12
CA HIS A 431 34.65 2.66 2.39
C HIS A 431 35.10 1.69 1.27
N LEU A 432 34.13 1.05 0.63
CA LEU A 432 34.31 0.06 -0.42
C LEU A 432 33.81 0.61 -1.76
N SER A 433 34.64 0.53 -2.79
CA SER A 433 34.27 0.90 -4.15
C SER A 433 33.28 -0.10 -4.74
N PRO A 434 32.35 0.33 -5.62
CA PRO A 434 31.41 -0.59 -6.24
C PRO A 434 32.15 -1.64 -7.10
N PHE A 435 31.59 -2.84 -7.14
CA PHE A 435 31.99 -3.95 -8.01
C PHE A 435 30.74 -4.75 -8.40
N THR A 436 30.84 -5.46 -9.52
CA THR A 436 29.76 -6.25 -10.09
C THR A 436 29.58 -7.59 -9.38
N LEU A 437 28.42 -8.22 -9.56
CA LEU A 437 28.17 -9.57 -9.04
C LEU A 437 29.11 -10.59 -9.69
N ASP A 438 29.42 -10.42 -10.98
CA ASP A 438 30.35 -11.30 -11.71
C ASP A 438 31.78 -11.16 -11.14
N GLU A 439 32.27 -9.96 -10.87
CA GLU A 439 33.59 -9.77 -10.23
C GLU A 439 33.66 -10.44 -8.85
N PHE A 440 32.58 -10.35 -8.07
CA PHE A 440 32.50 -11.00 -6.76
C PHE A 440 32.47 -12.53 -6.87
N GLU A 441 31.73 -13.07 -7.85
CA GLU A 441 31.70 -14.51 -8.12
C GLU A 441 33.10 -15.06 -8.40
N HIS A 442 33.86 -14.39 -9.27
CA HIS A 442 35.21 -14.80 -9.63
C HIS A 442 36.18 -14.63 -8.45
N ALA A 443 36.05 -13.54 -7.67
CA ALA A 443 36.85 -13.33 -6.47
C ALA A 443 36.64 -14.44 -5.44
N ILE A 444 35.40 -14.89 -5.24
CA ILE A 444 35.09 -15.99 -4.30
C ILE A 444 35.66 -17.33 -4.80
N LYS A 445 35.65 -17.58 -6.11
CA LYS A 445 36.25 -18.76 -6.75
C LYS A 445 37.78 -18.72 -6.85
N HIS A 446 38.40 -17.61 -6.49
CA HIS A 446 39.83 -17.42 -6.62
C HIS A 446 40.62 -18.47 -5.82
N ALA A 447 41.51 -19.20 -6.49
CA ALA A 447 42.26 -20.32 -5.93
C ALA A 447 43.78 -20.20 -6.17
N ASP A 448 44.26 -19.06 -6.66
CA ASP A 448 45.66 -18.83 -6.97
C ASP A 448 46.40 -18.27 -5.75
N ALA A 449 47.39 -19.00 -5.25
CA ALA A 449 48.16 -18.60 -4.07
C ALA A 449 49.24 -17.55 -4.40
N ASP A 450 49.71 -17.50 -5.65
CA ASP A 450 50.81 -16.64 -6.07
C ASP A 450 50.34 -15.20 -6.36
N MET A 451 49.07 -15.05 -6.77
CA MET A 451 48.47 -13.75 -7.07
C MET A 451 47.32 -13.42 -6.11
N PRO A 452 47.53 -12.59 -5.06
CA PRO A 452 46.50 -12.30 -4.07
C PRO A 452 45.31 -11.53 -4.67
N CYS A 453 44.10 -11.90 -4.25
CA CYS A 453 42.87 -11.20 -4.66
C CYS A 453 42.64 -9.94 -3.81
N SER A 454 42.92 -8.77 -4.40
CA SER A 454 42.70 -7.45 -3.77
C SER A 454 41.25 -7.23 -3.31
N LEU A 455 40.27 -7.72 -4.09
CA LEU A 455 38.86 -7.57 -3.78
C LEU A 455 38.48 -8.33 -2.49
N LEU A 456 38.92 -9.58 -2.34
CA LEU A 456 38.67 -10.35 -1.11
C LEU A 456 39.35 -9.72 0.10
N ALA A 457 40.61 -9.28 -0.04
CA ALA A 457 41.35 -8.65 1.03
C ALA A 457 40.66 -7.36 1.51
N GLU A 458 40.20 -6.51 0.60
CA GLU A 458 39.46 -5.28 0.93
C GLU A 458 38.09 -5.57 1.56
N VAL A 459 37.32 -6.53 1.01
CA VAL A 459 36.01 -6.92 1.56
C VAL A 459 36.15 -7.39 3.01
N HIS A 460 37.04 -8.33 3.29
CA HIS A 460 37.20 -8.87 4.64
C HIS A 460 37.79 -7.83 5.58
N SER A 461 38.81 -7.07 5.16
CA SER A 461 39.42 -6.04 6.01
C SER A 461 38.40 -5.00 6.45
N THR A 462 37.57 -4.54 5.52
CA THR A 462 36.52 -3.56 5.80
C THR A 462 35.46 -4.12 6.75
N LEU A 463 35.03 -5.37 6.56
CA LEU A 463 34.10 -6.03 7.49
C LEU A 463 34.75 -6.19 8.87
N ILE A 464 36.01 -6.62 8.95
CA ILE A 464 36.77 -6.72 10.21
C ILE A 464 36.81 -5.37 10.91
N TYR A 465 37.16 -4.28 10.21
CA TYR A 465 37.18 -2.94 10.80
C TYR A 465 35.82 -2.51 11.34
N ASN A 466 34.74 -2.84 10.62
CA ASN A 466 33.39 -2.54 11.05
C ASN A 466 33.00 -3.37 12.31
N LEU A 467 33.34 -4.65 12.33
CA LEU A 467 33.04 -5.58 13.42
C LEU A 467 33.77 -5.27 14.73
N ARG A 468 34.92 -4.57 14.69
CA ARG A 468 35.57 -4.01 15.90
C ARG A 468 34.66 -3.13 16.74
N THR A 469 33.64 -2.54 16.12
CA THR A 469 32.67 -1.67 16.79
C THR A 469 31.43 -2.40 17.30
N VAL A 470 31.25 -3.67 16.89
CA VAL A 470 30.15 -4.52 17.33
C VAL A 470 30.52 -5.16 18.66
N PRO A 471 29.65 -5.17 19.68
CA PRO A 471 29.95 -5.83 20.95
C PRO A 471 30.23 -7.32 20.77
N PHE A 472 31.25 -7.83 21.46
CA PHE A 472 31.62 -9.25 21.45
C PHE A 472 32.11 -9.71 22.82
N ALA A 473 32.13 -11.03 23.02
CA ALA A 473 32.75 -11.66 24.17
C ALA A 473 34.00 -12.39 23.71
N ARG A 474 35.12 -12.18 24.40
CA ARG A 474 36.39 -12.80 24.01
C ARG A 474 36.27 -14.33 24.08
N HIS A 475 36.80 -14.99 23.05
CA HIS A 475 36.83 -16.46 22.95
C HIS A 475 35.45 -17.14 22.94
N SER A 476 34.39 -16.45 22.48
CA SER A 476 33.05 -17.04 22.35
C SER A 476 33.02 -18.37 21.61
N ALA A 477 33.81 -18.53 20.54
CA ALA A 477 33.86 -19.77 19.78
C ALA A 477 34.44 -20.92 20.61
N VAL A 478 35.56 -20.67 21.30
CA VAL A 478 36.23 -21.65 22.16
C VAL A 478 35.30 -22.08 23.29
N LEU A 479 34.69 -21.11 23.98
CA LEU A 479 33.75 -21.39 25.08
C LEU A 479 32.55 -22.20 24.59
N SER A 480 32.00 -21.87 23.41
CA SER A 480 30.87 -22.60 22.83
C SER A 480 31.23 -24.04 22.45
N LEU A 481 32.47 -24.30 22.00
CA LEU A 481 32.95 -25.66 21.70
C LEU A 481 33.17 -26.47 22.98
N LEU A 482 33.81 -25.89 23.99
CA LEU A 482 34.04 -26.55 25.28
C LEU A 482 32.72 -26.89 25.99
N GLN A 483 31.75 -25.98 25.97
CA GLN A 483 30.41 -26.26 26.51
C GLN A 483 29.74 -27.45 25.81
N ARG A 484 29.89 -27.58 24.49
CA ARG A 484 29.36 -28.75 23.77
C ARG A 484 30.09 -30.03 24.17
N LYS A 485 31.41 -29.98 24.28
CA LYS A 485 32.22 -31.11 24.74
C LYS A 485 31.79 -31.58 26.14
N ASP A 486 31.57 -30.66 27.06
CA ASP A 486 31.10 -30.98 28.41
C ASP A 486 29.68 -31.58 28.39
N GLN A 487 28.79 -31.11 27.52
CA GLN A 487 27.46 -31.70 27.31
C GLN A 487 27.54 -33.13 26.79
N LEU A 488 28.36 -33.38 25.76
CA LEU A 488 28.57 -34.74 25.22
C LEU A 488 29.11 -35.68 26.29
N ARG A 489 30.08 -35.20 27.10
CA ARG A 489 30.61 -35.95 28.24
C ARG A 489 29.51 -36.26 29.26
N ALA A 490 28.63 -35.31 29.56
CA ALA A 490 27.50 -35.53 30.47
C ALA A 490 26.46 -36.52 29.89
N GLU A 491 26.31 -36.57 28.57
CA GLU A 491 25.47 -37.53 27.83
C GLU A 491 26.15 -38.92 27.67
N GLY A 492 27.41 -39.07 28.09
CA GLY A 492 28.18 -40.31 27.92
C GLY A 492 28.66 -40.56 26.47
N LEU A 493 28.66 -39.52 25.63
CA LEU A 493 29.12 -39.55 24.24
C LEU A 493 30.59 -39.10 24.14
N GLU A 494 31.28 -39.60 23.11
CA GLU A 494 32.66 -39.20 22.79
C GLU A 494 32.73 -37.77 22.20
N ASP A 495 33.92 -37.16 22.25
CA ASP A 495 34.16 -35.82 21.67
C ASP A 495 33.99 -35.84 20.15
N GLU A 496 33.40 -34.78 19.58
CA GLU A 496 33.18 -34.67 18.14
C GLU A 496 34.53 -34.41 17.43
N GLU A 497 35.04 -35.42 16.72
CA GLU A 497 36.19 -35.29 15.82
C GLU A 497 35.76 -34.85 14.42
N TYR A 498 36.37 -33.76 13.93
CA TYR A 498 36.17 -33.28 12.56
C TYR A 498 37.48 -33.40 11.81
N PHE A 499 37.48 -34.15 10.70
CA PHE A 499 38.67 -34.47 9.91
C PHE A 499 39.84 -35.04 10.73
N GLY A 500 39.56 -35.71 11.86
CA GLY A 500 40.57 -36.27 12.77
C GLY A 500 41.18 -35.29 13.77
N VAL A 501 40.64 -34.06 13.87
CA VAL A 501 41.02 -33.06 14.88
C VAL A 501 39.95 -33.04 15.98
N ASN A 502 40.34 -33.17 17.25
CA ASN A 502 39.42 -33.07 18.39
C ASN A 502 39.26 -31.62 18.90
N THR A 503 38.35 -31.41 19.86
CA THR A 503 38.03 -30.07 20.36
C THR A 503 39.22 -29.40 21.09
N ASP A 504 40.06 -30.18 21.77
CA ASP A 504 41.21 -29.65 22.51
C ASP A 504 42.31 -29.17 21.56
N GLN A 505 42.61 -29.97 20.53
CA GLN A 505 43.57 -29.64 19.48
C GLN A 505 43.16 -28.36 18.74
N LEU A 506 41.87 -28.24 18.36
CA LEU A 506 41.37 -27.03 17.73
C LEU A 506 41.43 -25.82 18.68
N SER A 507 41.09 -26.00 19.96
CA SER A 507 41.15 -24.94 20.97
C SER A 507 42.56 -24.42 21.18
N ALA A 508 43.56 -25.32 21.18
CA ALA A 508 44.97 -24.94 21.23
C ALA A 508 45.37 -24.12 19.98
N ALA A 509 45.07 -24.59 18.77
CA ALA A 509 45.41 -23.86 17.54
C ALA A 509 44.74 -22.46 17.47
N MET A 510 43.49 -22.33 17.94
CA MET A 510 42.81 -21.04 18.04
C MET A 510 43.41 -20.09 19.10
N SER A 511 44.09 -20.63 20.12
CA SER A 511 44.79 -19.82 21.11
C SER A 511 46.00 -19.10 20.52
N ASP A 512 46.67 -19.72 19.54
CA ASP A 512 47.89 -19.19 18.93
C ASP A 512 47.63 -18.22 17.77
N THR A 513 46.41 -18.20 17.24
CA THR A 513 46.05 -17.53 15.99
C THR A 513 45.06 -16.37 16.20
N GLY A 514 45.19 -15.28 15.43
CA GLY A 514 44.21 -14.17 15.43
C GLY A 514 44.07 -13.38 16.75
N ASN A 515 45.14 -13.30 17.54
CA ASN A 515 45.15 -12.55 18.81
C ASN A 515 45.22 -11.03 18.59
N ASN A 516 44.50 -10.26 19.41
CA ASN A 516 44.43 -8.79 19.33
C ASN A 516 44.04 -8.23 17.95
N TRP A 517 43.25 -8.98 17.18
CA TRP A 517 42.80 -8.64 15.83
C TRP A 517 42.13 -7.25 15.75
N GLU A 518 41.54 -6.78 16.84
CA GLU A 518 40.90 -5.47 16.94
C GLU A 518 41.90 -4.30 16.89
N ARG A 519 43.17 -4.57 17.20
CA ARG A 519 44.26 -3.59 17.24
C ARG A 519 45.19 -3.66 16.03
N VAL A 520 45.26 -4.81 15.35
CA VAL A 520 46.14 -5.00 14.19
C VAL A 520 45.72 -4.07 13.04
N PRO A 521 46.61 -3.18 12.53
CA PRO A 521 46.28 -2.33 11.40
C PRO A 521 46.41 -3.13 10.09
N LEU A 522 45.33 -3.24 9.32
CA LEU A 522 45.30 -3.79 7.97
C LEU A 522 45.44 -2.63 6.99
N ARG A 523 46.66 -2.23 6.62
CA ARG A 523 46.88 -1.02 5.78
C ARG A 523 46.59 -1.29 4.32
N HIS A 524 45.91 -0.35 3.65
CA HIS A 524 45.63 -0.43 2.22
C HIS A 524 46.92 -0.44 1.38
N SER A 525 47.92 0.37 1.78
CA SER A 525 49.25 0.45 1.14
C SER A 525 50.03 -0.86 1.11
N GLU A 526 49.73 -1.77 2.05
CA GLU A 526 50.38 -3.08 2.21
C GLU A 526 49.49 -4.21 1.65
N GLY A 527 48.47 -3.88 0.84
CA GLY A 527 47.55 -4.88 0.30
C GLY A 527 46.70 -5.58 1.37
N ARG A 528 46.52 -4.96 2.53
CA ARG A 528 45.83 -5.52 3.71
C ARG A 528 46.42 -6.84 4.21
N GLU A 529 47.74 -6.99 4.14
CA GLU A 529 48.41 -8.18 4.65
C GLU A 529 47.98 -8.54 6.09
N GLY A 530 47.71 -9.83 6.32
CA GLY A 530 47.30 -10.35 7.63
C GLY A 530 45.80 -10.30 7.93
N TRP A 531 44.95 -9.99 6.93
CA TRP A 531 43.50 -10.00 7.12
C TRP A 531 42.95 -11.40 7.43
N GLU A 532 43.59 -12.47 6.96
CA GLU A 532 43.21 -13.87 7.20
C GLU A 532 43.39 -14.25 8.67
N GLU A 533 44.47 -13.77 9.31
CA GLU A 533 44.71 -13.91 10.74
C GLU A 533 43.66 -13.15 11.56
N ALA A 534 43.40 -11.90 11.16
CA ALA A 534 42.39 -11.07 11.79
C ALA A 534 40.96 -11.64 11.63
N LEU A 535 40.69 -12.34 10.53
CA LEU A 535 39.45 -13.08 10.31
C LEU A 535 39.28 -14.18 11.36
N ILE A 536 40.32 -14.97 11.66
CA ILE A 536 40.26 -15.98 12.72
C ILE A 536 39.95 -15.34 14.07
N GLY A 537 40.61 -14.22 14.39
CA GLY A 537 40.33 -13.45 15.61
C GLY A 537 38.87 -13.01 15.70
N CYS A 538 38.33 -12.47 14.60
CA CYS A 538 36.94 -12.06 14.50
C CYS A 538 35.97 -13.24 14.69
N LEU A 539 36.21 -14.38 14.04
CA LEU A 539 35.38 -15.58 14.21
C LEU A 539 35.48 -16.10 15.66
N LYS A 540 36.68 -16.09 16.25
CA LYS A 540 36.92 -16.54 17.63
C LYS A 540 36.10 -15.79 18.67
N ASP A 541 35.90 -14.49 18.46
CA ASP A 541 35.21 -13.60 19.41
C ASP A 541 33.70 -13.41 19.12
N HIS A 542 33.24 -13.62 17.89
CA HIS A 542 31.82 -13.43 17.54
C HIS A 542 31.04 -14.73 17.29
N ALA A 543 31.70 -15.82 16.90
CA ALA A 543 31.02 -17.06 16.53
C ALA A 543 30.68 -17.93 17.75
N THR A 544 29.54 -18.60 17.64
CA THR A 544 29.05 -19.65 18.55
C THR A 544 28.35 -20.71 17.72
N ARG A 545 28.18 -21.93 18.24
CA ARG A 545 27.46 -23.00 17.50
C ARG A 545 26.00 -22.63 17.18
N ALA A 546 25.42 -21.66 17.90
CA ALA A 546 24.05 -21.20 17.69
C ALA A 546 23.93 -20.21 16.53
N ASN A 547 24.85 -19.24 16.40
CA ASN A 547 24.78 -18.20 15.37
C ASN A 547 25.63 -18.51 14.12
N PHE A 548 26.61 -19.40 14.23
CA PHE A 548 27.44 -19.89 13.12
C PHE A 548 27.65 -21.40 13.23
N PRO A 549 26.64 -22.22 12.88
CA PRO A 549 26.71 -23.68 13.03
C PRO A 549 27.94 -24.36 12.39
N PRO A 550 28.40 -24.00 11.17
CA PRO A 550 29.56 -24.67 10.56
C PRO A 550 30.91 -24.23 11.14
N MET A 551 30.94 -23.41 12.20
CA MET A 551 32.19 -22.85 12.74
C MET A 551 33.23 -23.91 13.08
N ARG A 552 32.81 -25.07 13.62
CA ARG A 552 33.73 -26.14 14.02
C ARG A 552 34.47 -26.69 12.81
N GLU A 553 33.74 -27.00 11.75
CA GLU A 553 34.28 -27.54 10.51
C GLU A 553 35.19 -26.52 9.82
N ILE A 554 34.72 -25.27 9.68
CA ILE A 554 35.42 -24.19 8.99
C ILE A 554 36.73 -23.82 9.71
N LEU A 555 36.71 -23.65 11.03
CA LEU A 555 37.92 -23.32 11.80
C LEU A 555 38.94 -24.45 11.75
N THR A 556 38.49 -25.71 11.68
CA THR A 556 39.40 -26.86 11.48
C THR A 556 40.06 -26.81 10.11
N LYS A 557 39.29 -26.56 9.04
CA LYS A 557 39.84 -26.41 7.67
C LYS A 557 40.80 -25.23 7.54
N LEU A 558 40.58 -24.15 8.30
CA LEU A 558 41.41 -22.93 8.28
C LEU A 558 42.71 -23.04 9.10
N LEU A 559 42.78 -23.91 10.10
CA LEU A 559 43.92 -24.01 11.02
C LEU A 559 44.74 -25.30 10.88
N PHE A 560 44.23 -26.28 10.14
CA PHE A 560 44.90 -27.58 9.95
C PHE A 560 44.99 -27.95 8.48
N ALA A 561 46.09 -28.59 8.10
CA ALA A 561 46.37 -29.12 6.78
C ALA A 561 46.50 -30.65 6.77
N PRO A 562 46.31 -31.28 5.60
CA PRO A 562 46.64 -32.69 5.41
C PRO A 562 48.14 -32.93 5.65
N ASP A 563 48.49 -34.09 6.19
CA ASP A 563 49.90 -34.46 6.34
C ASP A 563 50.50 -34.72 4.95
N PRO A 564 51.53 -33.97 4.52
CA PRO A 564 52.19 -34.22 3.24
C PRO A 564 52.90 -35.59 3.17
N ASN A 565 53.08 -36.27 4.31
CA ASN A 565 53.74 -37.58 4.41
C ASN A 565 52.75 -38.76 4.58
N GLU A 566 51.44 -38.53 4.70
CA GLU A 566 50.44 -39.62 4.66
C GLU A 566 50.34 -40.16 3.22
N VAL A 567 50.90 -41.36 2.99
CA VAL A 567 50.75 -42.10 1.73
C VAL A 567 49.29 -42.53 1.58
N PRO A 568 48.62 -42.29 0.43
CA PRO A 568 47.29 -42.85 0.19
C PRO A 568 47.37 -44.38 0.29
N GLU A 569 46.65 -44.97 1.26
CA GLU A 569 46.51 -46.42 1.45
C GLU A 569 46.30 -47.16 0.12
N PRO A 570 47.17 -48.10 -0.28
CA PRO A 570 47.07 -48.77 -1.57
C PRO A 570 46.24 -50.05 -1.48
N HIS A 571 44.93 -50.03 -1.20
CA HIS A 571 44.08 -51.23 -1.38
C HIS A 571 42.60 -50.95 -1.72
N ALA A 572 42.27 -50.98 -3.01
CA ALA A 572 41.13 -51.75 -3.55
C ALA A 572 41.40 -52.06 -5.04
N PRO A 573 41.21 -53.30 -5.51
CA PRO A 573 41.56 -53.70 -6.87
C PRO A 573 40.61 -53.05 -7.90
N SER A 574 41.18 -52.60 -9.01
CA SER A 574 40.42 -52.14 -10.18
C SER A 574 39.47 -53.22 -10.69
N PRO A 575 38.16 -52.97 -10.90
CA PRO A 575 37.37 -53.81 -11.76
C PRO A 575 37.59 -53.36 -13.21
N SER A 576 38.26 -54.20 -13.98
CA SER A 576 38.21 -54.18 -15.43
C SER A 576 36.76 -54.14 -15.94
N SER A 577 36.50 -53.26 -16.91
CA SER A 577 35.50 -53.37 -17.98
C SER A 577 34.34 -54.35 -17.78
N SER A 578 33.18 -53.86 -17.32
CA SER A 578 31.86 -54.30 -17.82
C SER A 578 30.76 -53.34 -17.37
N ARG A 579 29.88 -52.99 -18.31
CA ARG A 579 28.71 -52.10 -18.22
C ARG A 579 27.74 -52.46 -17.08
N GLY A 580 27.32 -51.44 -16.31
CA GLY A 580 26.09 -51.44 -15.48
C GLY A 580 26.06 -50.26 -14.50
N PRO A 581 24.95 -49.50 -14.37
CA PRO A 581 24.90 -48.34 -13.47
C PRO A 581 24.44 -48.75 -12.06
N SER A 582 25.24 -48.45 -11.04
CA SER A 582 24.90 -48.55 -9.61
C SER A 582 25.85 -47.64 -8.80
N PRO A 583 25.44 -47.19 -7.60
CA PRO A 583 25.53 -45.80 -7.17
C PRO A 583 26.90 -45.36 -6.63
N GLU A 584 27.08 -44.05 -6.66
CA GLU A 584 28.21 -43.23 -6.25
C GLU A 584 29.01 -43.78 -5.06
N SER A 585 30.26 -44.15 -5.33
CA SER A 585 31.30 -44.39 -4.34
C SER A 585 31.63 -43.09 -3.58
N THR A 586 31.39 -43.09 -2.27
CA THR A 586 31.75 -42.03 -1.33
C THR A 586 33.29 -41.87 -1.28
N PRO A 587 33.87 -40.67 -1.46
CA PRO A 587 35.30 -40.47 -1.27
C PRO A 587 35.67 -40.56 0.22
N THR A 588 36.78 -41.23 0.53
CA THR A 588 37.35 -41.32 1.89
C THR A 588 37.56 -39.92 2.48
N PRO A 589 37.13 -39.63 3.72
CA PRO A 589 37.24 -38.30 4.30
C PRO A 589 38.73 -37.92 4.49
N GLN A 590 39.11 -36.77 3.94
CA GLN A 590 40.46 -36.20 4.02
C GLN A 590 40.82 -35.88 5.49
N ARG A 591 41.87 -36.50 6.03
CA ARG A 591 42.33 -36.23 7.40
C ARG A 591 43.17 -34.95 7.44
N LEU A 592 42.96 -34.12 8.47
CA LEU A 592 43.74 -32.92 8.75
C LEU A 592 44.45 -33.13 10.09
N SER A 593 45.77 -33.01 10.13
CA SER A 593 46.57 -33.36 11.31
C SER A 593 47.70 -32.38 11.61
N VAL A 594 48.15 -31.59 10.62
CA VAL A 594 49.26 -30.65 10.76
C VAL A 594 48.71 -29.24 10.93
N THR A 595 49.19 -28.47 11.92
CA THR A 595 48.80 -27.06 12.06
C THR A 595 49.33 -26.22 10.89
N SER A 596 48.51 -25.30 10.36
CA SER A 596 48.84 -24.47 9.19
C SER A 596 48.26 -23.07 9.33
N THR A 597 48.75 -22.13 8.52
CA THR A 597 48.35 -20.72 8.62
C THR A 597 47.05 -20.44 7.85
N PRO A 598 46.15 -19.59 8.38
CA PRO A 598 44.94 -19.14 7.69
C PRO A 598 45.18 -18.65 6.25
N ARG A 599 46.31 -17.99 5.97
CA ARG A 599 46.69 -17.50 4.64
C ARG A 599 46.81 -18.64 3.61
N GLU A 600 47.46 -19.74 3.97
CA GLU A 600 47.61 -20.92 3.11
C GLU A 600 46.30 -21.72 2.98
N ARG A 601 45.46 -21.65 4.01
CA ARG A 601 44.25 -22.47 4.12
C ARG A 601 43.01 -21.84 3.51
N TYR A 602 42.86 -20.52 3.58
CA TYR A 602 41.67 -19.82 3.08
C TYR A 602 41.44 -20.05 1.57
N ILE A 603 42.51 -20.04 0.78
CA ILE A 603 42.48 -20.25 -0.68
C ILE A 603 42.14 -21.71 -1.04
N ASN A 604 42.27 -22.64 -0.10
CA ASN A 604 41.88 -24.04 -0.26
C ASN A 604 40.51 -24.34 0.35
N LEU A 605 39.90 -23.37 1.03
CA LEU A 605 38.59 -23.54 1.65
C LEU A 605 37.51 -23.72 0.57
N PRO A 606 36.57 -24.68 0.73
CA PRO A 606 35.44 -24.82 -0.17
C PRO A 606 34.66 -23.51 -0.33
N VAL A 607 34.14 -23.28 -1.53
CA VAL A 607 33.49 -21.99 -1.84
C VAL A 607 32.26 -21.74 -0.95
N HIS A 608 31.48 -22.77 -0.63
CA HIS A 608 30.32 -22.61 0.26
C HIS A 608 30.72 -22.16 1.67
N ASP A 609 31.86 -22.61 2.19
CA ASP A 609 32.39 -22.19 3.49
C ASP A 609 32.85 -20.72 3.46
N ARG A 610 33.48 -20.26 2.37
CA ARG A 610 33.82 -18.83 2.19
C ARG A 610 32.57 -17.95 2.19
N ILE A 611 31.52 -18.41 1.49
CA ILE A 611 30.22 -17.72 1.46
C ILE A 611 29.60 -17.71 2.85
N ALA A 612 29.68 -18.81 3.61
CA ALA A 612 29.16 -18.90 4.97
C ALA A 612 29.88 -17.92 5.92
N ILE A 613 31.21 -17.82 5.84
CA ILE A 613 32.00 -16.83 6.58
C ILE A 613 31.55 -15.40 6.25
N LEU A 614 31.49 -15.06 4.96
CA LEU A 614 31.10 -13.72 4.53
C LEU A 614 29.67 -13.37 4.92
N SER A 615 28.73 -14.31 4.74
CA SER A 615 27.34 -14.14 5.14
C SER A 615 27.23 -13.91 6.65
N PHE A 616 28.00 -14.64 7.46
CA PHE A 616 28.05 -14.43 8.90
C PHE A 616 28.58 -13.04 9.27
N MET A 617 29.71 -12.62 8.69
CA MET A 617 30.31 -11.30 8.94
C MET A 617 29.39 -10.16 8.52
N VAL A 618 28.74 -10.27 7.36
CA VAL A 618 27.76 -9.30 6.86
C VAL A 618 26.55 -9.19 7.79
N ASN A 619 26.02 -10.33 8.25
CA ASN A 619 24.89 -10.36 9.18
C ASN A 619 25.22 -9.74 10.53
N LEU A 620 26.48 -9.79 10.98
CA LEU A 620 26.93 -9.07 12.17
C LEU A 620 27.14 -7.59 11.89
N ALA A 621 27.73 -7.24 10.75
CA ALA A 621 28.06 -5.87 10.37
C ALA A 621 26.83 -4.96 10.26
N ILE A 622 25.64 -5.52 9.97
CA ILE A 622 24.38 -4.76 9.94
C ILE A 622 24.09 -4.06 11.28
N SER A 623 24.51 -4.65 12.40
CA SER A 623 24.30 -4.11 13.76
C SER A 623 25.31 -3.03 14.16
N SER A 624 26.25 -2.71 13.27
CA SER A 624 27.29 -1.73 13.55
C SER A 624 26.76 -0.30 13.55
N LYS A 625 27.40 0.54 14.36
CA LYS A 625 27.06 1.97 14.48
C LYS A 625 27.15 2.71 13.13
N ALA A 626 28.16 2.40 12.32
CA ALA A 626 28.36 3.05 11.02
C ALA A 626 27.22 2.77 10.04
N ILE A 627 26.72 1.53 10.01
CA ILE A 627 25.59 1.13 9.15
C ILE A 627 24.29 1.74 9.66
N HIS A 628 24.02 1.66 10.97
CA HIS A 628 22.82 2.26 11.56
C HIS A 628 22.73 3.77 11.32
N GLN A 629 23.83 4.51 11.52
CA GLN A 629 23.88 5.95 11.23
C GLN A 629 23.62 6.26 9.74
N HIS A 630 24.12 5.42 8.84
CA HIS A 630 23.86 5.57 7.42
C HIS A 630 22.39 5.30 7.07
N MET A 631 21.77 4.29 7.69
CA MET A 631 20.34 3.97 7.52
C MET A 631 19.46 5.13 7.98
N GLU A 632 19.73 5.70 9.16
CA GLU A 632 19.03 6.88 9.69
C GLU A 632 19.13 8.07 8.72
N SER A 633 20.33 8.37 8.23
CA SER A 633 20.52 9.44 7.24
C SER A 633 19.76 9.17 5.93
N CYS A 634 19.68 7.91 5.48
CA CYS A 634 18.88 7.55 4.31
C CYS A 634 17.38 7.77 4.54
N GLU A 635 16.86 7.46 5.74
CA GLU A 635 15.45 7.70 6.09
C GLU A 635 15.09 9.19 6.14
N GLU A 636 15.99 10.03 6.67
CA GLU A 636 15.84 11.48 6.67
C GLU A 636 15.78 12.03 5.24
N GLN A 637 16.72 11.62 4.39
CA GLN A 637 16.77 12.02 2.98
C GLN A 637 15.55 11.52 2.19
N LEU A 638 15.08 10.29 2.44
CA LEU A 638 13.84 9.78 1.84
C LEU A 638 12.63 10.65 2.21
N THR A 639 12.58 11.15 3.44
CA THR A 639 11.50 12.04 3.89
C THR A 639 11.58 13.40 3.19
N ALA A 640 12.78 13.95 2.99
CA ALA A 640 13.00 15.16 2.21
C ALA A 640 12.57 14.97 0.73
N LEU A 641 13.01 13.89 0.08
CA LEU A 641 12.65 13.57 -1.31
C LEU A 641 11.14 13.33 -1.50
N ARG A 642 10.42 12.80 -0.49
CA ARG A 642 8.94 12.70 -0.56
C ARG A 642 8.29 14.09 -0.62
N LYS A 643 8.77 15.05 0.18
CA LYS A 643 8.28 16.43 0.16
C LYS A 643 8.61 17.10 -1.18
N GLU A 644 9.84 16.94 -1.66
CA GLU A 644 10.27 17.48 -2.95
C GLU A 644 9.45 16.87 -4.11
N LYS A 645 9.21 15.55 -4.10
CA LYS A 645 8.39 14.88 -5.11
C LYS A 645 6.97 15.43 -5.14
N ILE A 646 6.36 15.69 -3.98
CA ILE A 646 5.02 16.27 -3.89
C ILE A 646 5.02 17.69 -4.47
N GLU A 647 6.03 18.49 -4.13
CA GLU A 647 6.17 19.86 -4.64
C GLU A 647 6.35 19.90 -6.15
N VAL A 648 7.26 19.11 -6.70
CA VAL A 648 7.52 19.03 -8.15
C VAL A 648 6.28 18.56 -8.90
N ASN A 649 5.53 17.58 -8.38
CA ASN A 649 4.26 17.16 -8.98
C ASN A 649 3.18 18.23 -8.91
N ARG A 650 3.15 19.03 -7.83
CA ARG A 650 2.23 20.17 -7.69
C ARG A 650 2.52 21.24 -8.74
N THR A 651 3.79 21.66 -8.88
CA THR A 651 4.20 22.62 -9.91
C THR A 651 3.96 22.09 -11.32
N LYS A 652 4.26 20.81 -11.57
CA LYS A 652 3.97 20.17 -12.87
C LYS A 652 2.49 20.24 -13.20
N LYS A 653 1.62 19.94 -12.22
CA LYS A 653 0.17 20.02 -12.41
C LYS A 653 -0.30 21.46 -12.68
N GLN A 654 0.26 22.45 -11.99
CA GLN A 654 -0.04 23.87 -12.22
C GLN A 654 0.31 24.28 -13.67
N TYR A 655 1.52 23.98 -14.15
CA TYR A 655 1.91 24.30 -15.52
C TYR A 655 1.06 23.57 -16.57
N LEU A 656 0.63 22.33 -16.31
CA LEU A 656 -0.30 21.62 -17.20
C LEU A 656 -1.71 22.25 -17.21
N GLU A 657 -2.18 22.76 -16.07
CA GLU A 657 -3.46 23.49 -15.99
C GLU A 657 -3.38 24.84 -16.72
N GLU A 658 -2.28 25.58 -16.56
CA GLU A 658 -2.00 26.83 -17.30
C GLU A 658 -1.92 26.58 -18.81
N MET A 659 -1.21 25.52 -19.22
CA MET A 659 -1.10 25.11 -20.63
C MET A 659 -2.48 24.76 -21.23
N ASN A 660 -3.31 24.03 -20.49
CA ASN A 660 -4.68 23.71 -20.92
C ASN A 660 -5.57 24.95 -21.01
N THR A 661 -5.37 25.94 -20.14
CA THR A 661 -6.10 27.21 -20.16
C THR A 661 -5.74 28.01 -21.41
N LEU A 662 -4.46 28.18 -21.70
CA LEU A 662 -3.97 28.88 -22.91
C LEU A 662 -4.44 28.19 -24.19
N MET A 663 -4.49 26.86 -24.21
CA MET A 663 -5.02 26.10 -25.35
C MET A 663 -6.54 26.28 -25.51
N GLY A 664 -7.29 26.36 -24.41
CA GLY A 664 -8.72 26.67 -24.41
C GLY A 664 -9.02 28.06 -24.98
N GLU A 665 -8.31 29.08 -24.52
CA GLU A 665 -8.41 30.47 -25.00
C GLU A 665 -8.06 30.61 -26.48
N THR A 666 -7.02 29.90 -26.94
CA THR A 666 -6.62 29.87 -28.35
C THR A 666 -7.71 29.24 -29.23
N LYS A 667 -8.39 28.21 -28.73
CA LYS A 667 -9.44 27.49 -29.45
C LYS A 667 -10.72 28.33 -29.54
N GLU A 668 -11.14 28.97 -28.46
CA GLU A 668 -12.29 29.90 -28.46
C GLU A 668 -12.09 31.09 -29.39
N GLY A 669 -10.85 31.61 -29.49
CA GLY A 669 -10.50 32.68 -30.43
C GLY A 669 -10.60 32.30 -31.92
N LEU A 670 -10.56 31.00 -32.25
CA LEU A 670 -10.67 30.46 -33.61
C LEU A 670 -12.11 30.08 -34.00
N VAL A 671 -12.99 29.74 -33.04
CA VAL A 671 -14.39 29.35 -33.32
C VAL A 671 -15.26 30.55 -33.71
N ASP A 672 -14.87 31.76 -33.31
CA ASP A 672 -15.61 33.00 -33.59
C ASP A 672 -15.53 33.44 -35.08
N GLU A 673 -14.84 32.67 -35.94
CA GLU A 673 -14.64 32.96 -37.37
C GLU A 673 -15.51 32.11 -38.32
N ASP A 674 -16.19 31.06 -37.85
CA ASP A 674 -17.00 30.19 -38.73
C ASP A 674 -18.43 30.71 -39.02
N VAL A 675 -18.73 31.96 -38.64
CA VAL A 675 -20.00 32.63 -38.97
C VAL A 675 -19.75 33.90 -39.77
N LYS A 676 -19.88 33.75 -41.09
CA LYS A 676 -19.87 34.73 -42.21
C LYS A 676 -18.53 34.99 -42.89
N MET A 677 -18.11 34.04 -43.73
CA MET A 677 -17.54 34.37 -45.04
C MET A 677 -18.68 34.63 -46.02
N ASP A 678 -18.97 35.90 -46.30
CA ASP A 678 -19.64 36.29 -47.54
C ASP A 678 -18.56 36.50 -48.63
N ASP A 679 -18.82 35.88 -49.77
CA ASP A 679 -18.05 35.78 -51.01
C ASP A 679 -17.55 37.14 -51.56
N PRO A 680 -16.24 37.33 -51.82
CA PRO A 680 -15.72 38.53 -52.45
C PRO A 680 -15.69 38.36 -53.97
N SER A 681 -16.87 38.46 -54.60
CA SER A 681 -16.94 38.53 -56.06
C SER A 681 -18.10 39.40 -56.55
N ASP A 682 -17.98 40.73 -56.42
CA ASP A 682 -18.48 41.61 -57.49
C ASP A 682 -17.89 43.04 -57.45
N MET A 683 -17.60 43.53 -58.65
CA MET A 683 -17.27 44.91 -59.07
C MET A 683 -15.85 45.45 -58.84
N SER A 684 -15.06 45.25 -59.89
CA SER A 684 -13.86 45.99 -60.27
C SER A 684 -14.14 47.44 -60.76
N ASP A 685 -13.09 48.26 -60.62
CA ASP A 685 -12.55 49.23 -61.58
C ASP A 685 -12.67 50.76 -61.37
N VAL A 686 -11.55 51.40 -61.71
CA VAL A 686 -10.95 52.74 -61.50
C VAL A 686 -11.59 53.77 -62.51
N PRO A 687 -11.53 55.16 -62.44
CA PRO A 687 -10.27 55.92 -62.27
C PRO A 687 -10.24 57.42 -61.80
N ALA A 688 -9.00 57.82 -61.46
CA ALA A 688 -8.24 59.05 -61.82
C ALA A 688 -8.58 60.50 -61.35
N SER A 689 -7.50 61.12 -60.85
CA SER A 689 -6.93 62.47 -61.10
C SER A 689 -7.41 63.73 -60.35
N GLU A 690 -6.39 64.46 -59.90
CA GLU A 690 -6.33 65.88 -59.52
C GLU A 690 -6.57 66.80 -60.74
N ASN A 691 -7.32 67.91 -60.53
CA ASN A 691 -7.08 69.32 -60.92
C ASN A 691 -8.39 70.09 -61.20
N GLY A 692 -8.46 71.37 -60.79
CA GLY A 692 -9.19 72.42 -61.51
C GLY A 692 -10.40 73.09 -60.85
N SER A 693 -10.14 74.26 -60.26
CA SER A 693 -10.92 75.53 -60.22
C SER A 693 -12.42 75.64 -60.58
N ASP A 694 -13.09 76.38 -59.69
CA ASP A 694 -14.00 77.54 -59.89
C ASP A 694 -15.53 77.40 -60.11
N SER A 695 -16.21 78.28 -59.35
CA SER A 695 -17.54 78.91 -59.41
C SER A 695 -18.81 78.18 -59.85
N GLY A 696 -19.89 78.35 -59.07
CA GLY A 696 -21.27 78.29 -59.60
C GLY A 696 -22.37 77.69 -58.70
N LYS A 697 -23.01 78.57 -57.92
CA LYS A 697 -24.35 78.51 -57.27
C LYS A 697 -25.23 77.23 -57.38
N SER A 698 -25.79 76.92 -56.20
CA SER A 698 -27.16 76.43 -55.93
C SER A 698 -27.55 74.99 -56.30
N LYS A 699 -27.53 74.11 -55.30
CA LYS A 699 -28.72 73.39 -54.80
C LYS A 699 -28.38 72.68 -53.48
N LYS A 700 -29.07 73.10 -52.40
CA LYS A 700 -29.03 72.47 -51.09
C LYS A 700 -29.69 71.08 -51.16
N GLY A 701 -29.05 70.09 -50.54
CA GLY A 701 -29.69 68.89 -50.00
C GLY A 701 -29.47 67.61 -50.81
N ALA A 702 -28.38 66.87 -50.53
CA ALA A 702 -28.32 65.38 -50.56
C ALA A 702 -26.88 64.79 -50.51
N SER A 703 -25.79 65.57 -50.61
CA SER A 703 -24.45 64.98 -50.84
C SER A 703 -23.56 64.73 -49.61
N LYS A 704 -23.83 65.33 -48.43
CA LYS A 704 -22.97 65.12 -47.23
C LYS A 704 -23.09 63.72 -46.61
N SER A 705 -24.16 62.99 -46.91
CA SER A 705 -24.44 61.67 -46.33
C SER A 705 -23.63 60.53 -46.96
N LYS A 706 -23.27 60.62 -48.25
CA LYS A 706 -22.50 59.57 -48.96
C LYS A 706 -21.01 59.57 -48.61
N ASP A 707 -20.36 60.72 -48.54
CA ASP A 707 -18.91 60.83 -48.19
C ASP A 707 -18.60 60.43 -46.74
N LEU A 708 -19.48 60.80 -45.80
CA LEU A 708 -19.38 60.37 -44.40
C LEU A 708 -19.50 58.84 -44.27
N ARG A 709 -20.29 58.20 -45.13
CA ARG A 709 -20.50 56.75 -45.13
C ARG A 709 -19.31 55.98 -45.72
N GLN A 710 -18.70 56.48 -46.80
CA GLN A 710 -17.47 55.89 -47.37
C GLN A 710 -16.26 56.03 -46.43
N LYS A 711 -16.09 57.21 -45.80
CA LYS A 711 -15.00 57.45 -44.84
C LYS A 711 -15.16 56.60 -43.56
N ALA A 712 -16.40 56.41 -43.11
CA ALA A 712 -16.73 55.49 -42.01
C ALA A 712 -16.46 54.02 -42.37
N GLN A 713 -16.73 53.59 -43.62
CA GLN A 713 -16.42 52.24 -44.09
C GLN A 713 -14.92 51.97 -44.17
N LEU A 714 -14.11 52.92 -44.67
CA LEU A 714 -12.64 52.81 -44.68
C LEU A 714 -12.04 52.78 -43.27
N GLN A 715 -12.55 53.60 -42.35
CA GLN A 715 -12.15 53.54 -40.93
C GLN A 715 -12.57 52.23 -40.26
N ALA A 716 -13.75 51.69 -40.57
CA ALA A 716 -14.19 50.41 -40.05
C ALA A 716 -13.29 49.26 -40.55
N HIS A 717 -12.94 49.26 -41.84
CA HIS A 717 -12.05 48.27 -42.43
C HIS A 717 -10.61 48.37 -41.89
N SER A 718 -10.11 49.59 -41.64
CA SER A 718 -8.81 49.80 -40.96
C SER A 718 -8.82 49.26 -39.52
N LYS A 719 -9.87 49.55 -38.75
CA LYS A 719 -10.05 49.02 -37.39
C LYS A 719 -10.18 47.50 -37.36
N GLN A 720 -10.82 46.92 -38.38
CA GLN A 720 -10.97 45.47 -38.50
C GLN A 720 -9.63 44.77 -38.81
N ARG A 721 -8.79 45.37 -39.68
CA ARG A 721 -7.41 44.89 -39.92
C ARG A 721 -6.50 45.02 -38.71
N GLU A 722 -6.63 46.10 -37.95
CA GLU A 722 -5.88 46.30 -36.71
C GLU A 722 -6.31 45.30 -35.62
N ALA A 723 -7.61 45.04 -35.48
CA ALA A 723 -8.14 44.01 -34.60
C ALA A 723 -7.71 42.58 -35.00
N ALA A 724 -7.66 42.27 -36.32
CA ALA A 724 -7.16 40.99 -36.81
C ALA A 724 -5.66 40.80 -36.53
N ARG A 725 -4.84 41.86 -36.69
CA ARG A 725 -3.41 41.83 -36.32
C ARG A 725 -3.21 41.68 -34.81
N ALA A 726 -4.02 42.35 -33.99
CA ALA A 726 -3.97 42.23 -32.53
C ALA A 726 -4.36 40.80 -32.07
N LYS A 727 -5.40 40.20 -32.67
CA LYS A 727 -5.79 38.80 -32.40
C LYS A 727 -4.69 37.81 -32.82
N GLN A 728 -4.09 37.98 -34.01
CA GLN A 728 -2.96 37.15 -34.45
C GLN A 728 -1.73 37.29 -33.56
N ALA A 729 -1.43 38.49 -33.06
CA ALA A 729 -0.36 38.72 -32.10
C ALA A 729 -0.63 38.01 -30.75
N SER A 730 -1.87 38.05 -30.26
CA SER A 730 -2.31 37.35 -29.04
C SER A 730 -2.16 35.82 -29.18
N VAL A 731 -2.63 35.25 -30.29
CA VAL A 731 -2.47 33.80 -30.57
C VAL A 731 -0.99 33.41 -30.63
N LYS A 732 -0.14 34.22 -31.30
CA LYS A 732 1.30 33.97 -31.36
C LYS A 732 1.96 34.03 -29.98
N GLN A 733 1.51 34.94 -29.10
CA GLN A 733 1.97 35.04 -27.72
C GLN A 733 1.54 33.83 -26.88
N ALA A 734 0.28 33.40 -27.00
CA ALA A 734 -0.23 32.20 -26.31
C ALA A 734 0.53 30.93 -26.72
N VAL A 735 0.84 30.76 -28.01
CA VAL A 735 1.65 29.64 -28.51
C VAL A 735 3.09 29.70 -27.97
N ALA A 736 3.69 30.89 -27.88
CA ALA A 736 5.03 31.06 -27.32
C ALA A 736 5.09 30.73 -25.82
N GLU A 737 4.10 31.17 -25.03
CA GLU A 737 3.97 30.82 -23.61
C GLU A 737 3.67 29.32 -23.42
N HIS A 738 2.83 28.72 -24.26
CA HIS A 738 2.61 27.27 -24.23
C HIS A 738 3.91 26.48 -24.46
N ARG A 739 4.74 26.91 -25.42
CA ARG A 739 6.05 26.27 -25.66
C ARG A 739 6.99 26.43 -24.46
N ARG A 740 7.01 27.60 -23.83
CA ARG A 740 7.80 27.86 -22.63
C ARG A 740 7.36 26.98 -21.45
N LEU A 741 6.06 26.86 -21.23
CA LEU A 741 5.50 25.99 -20.18
C LEU A 741 5.81 24.52 -20.46
N ASP A 742 5.77 24.07 -21.72
CA ASP A 742 6.16 22.72 -22.11
C ASP A 742 7.63 22.42 -21.80
N GLU A 743 8.54 23.37 -22.05
CA GLU A 743 9.96 23.26 -21.69
C GLU A 743 10.16 23.15 -20.16
N GLU A 744 9.40 23.91 -19.35
CA GLU A 744 9.44 23.81 -17.89
C GLU A 744 8.83 22.50 -17.37
N VAL A 745 7.74 22.00 -17.98
CA VAL A 745 7.17 20.68 -17.67
C VAL A 745 8.20 19.58 -17.95
N ASN A 746 8.87 19.62 -19.10
CA ASN A 746 9.94 18.68 -19.46
C ASN A 746 11.10 18.72 -18.45
N LYS A 747 11.45 19.90 -17.94
CA LYS A 747 12.47 20.06 -16.89
C LYS A 747 12.02 19.46 -15.55
N LEU A 748 10.76 19.64 -15.17
CA LEU A 748 10.17 19.00 -13.99
C LEU A 748 10.10 17.48 -14.14
N GLU A 749 9.85 16.95 -15.34
CA GLU A 749 9.88 15.51 -15.62
C GLU A 749 11.27 14.91 -15.41
N ARG A 750 12.32 15.52 -15.97
CA ARG A 750 13.71 15.10 -15.72
C ARG A 750 14.07 15.16 -14.24
N ARG A 751 13.56 16.18 -13.51
CA ARG A 751 13.74 16.29 -12.06
C ARG A 751 13.01 15.17 -11.32
N LEU A 752 11.80 14.81 -11.73
CA LEU A 752 11.08 13.66 -11.17
C LEU A 752 11.84 12.35 -11.38
N GLU A 753 12.38 12.11 -12.58
CA GLU A 753 13.21 10.93 -12.85
C GLU A 753 14.48 10.89 -11.98
N ALA A 754 15.13 12.04 -11.77
CA ALA A 754 16.27 12.14 -10.86
C ALA A 754 15.87 11.82 -9.41
N ILE A 755 14.77 12.41 -8.92
CA ILE A 755 14.21 12.12 -7.59
C ILE A 755 13.89 10.64 -7.46
N GLU A 756 13.35 10.00 -8.49
CA GLU A 756 12.99 8.58 -8.45
C GLU A 756 14.21 7.65 -8.41
N ARG A 757 15.29 8.00 -9.12
CA ARG A 757 16.58 7.29 -9.05
C ARG A 757 17.18 7.42 -7.65
N GLU A 758 17.25 8.62 -7.09
CA GLU A 758 17.74 8.84 -5.72
C GLU A 758 16.83 8.16 -4.69
N PHE A 759 15.52 8.17 -4.89
CA PHE A 759 14.58 7.46 -4.01
C PHE A 759 14.82 5.96 -4.02
N ARG A 760 15.04 5.34 -5.18
CA ARG A 760 15.37 3.92 -5.30
C ARG A 760 16.68 3.61 -4.57
N LYS A 761 17.70 4.44 -4.79
CA LYS A 761 19.02 4.32 -4.19
C LYS A 761 18.96 4.32 -2.65
N LEU A 762 18.36 5.36 -2.08
CA LEU A 762 18.22 5.52 -0.62
C LEU A 762 17.29 4.47 -0.01
N LEU A 763 16.20 4.09 -0.71
CA LEU A 763 15.31 3.03 -0.24
C LEU A 763 16.07 1.70 -0.13
N GLY A 764 16.97 1.40 -1.07
CA GLY A 764 17.84 0.23 -1.01
C GLY A 764 18.75 0.20 0.22
N GLY A 765 19.22 1.37 0.69
CA GLY A 765 20.04 1.52 1.90
C GLY A 765 19.29 1.28 3.21
N VAL A 766 17.96 1.42 3.21
CA VAL A 766 17.11 1.16 4.39
C VAL A 766 16.50 -0.23 4.31
N ARG A 767 15.93 -0.58 3.17
CA ARG A 767 15.26 -1.86 2.94
C ARG A 767 15.17 -2.20 1.45
N VAL A 768 15.78 -3.31 1.07
CA VAL A 768 15.62 -3.89 -0.25
C VAL A 768 14.21 -4.51 -0.39
N LYS A 769 13.56 -4.26 -1.53
CA LYS A 769 12.22 -4.80 -1.85
C LYS A 769 12.23 -5.42 -3.25
N PRO A 770 11.49 -6.52 -3.46
CA PRO A 770 11.28 -7.05 -4.79
C PRO A 770 10.48 -6.03 -5.63
N MET A 771 10.67 -6.04 -6.94
CA MET A 771 9.92 -5.21 -7.88
C MET A 771 8.43 -5.53 -7.89
N GLY A 772 8.10 -6.79 -7.65
CA GLY A 772 6.73 -7.29 -7.60
C GLY A 772 6.69 -8.81 -7.45
N LYS A 773 5.49 -9.36 -7.61
CA LYS A 773 5.24 -10.80 -7.62
C LYS A 773 4.46 -11.16 -8.88
N ASP A 774 4.63 -12.38 -9.38
CA ASP A 774 3.80 -12.91 -10.47
C ASP A 774 2.50 -13.55 -9.93
N ARG A 775 1.72 -14.18 -10.83
CA ARG A 775 0.46 -14.88 -10.46
C ARG A 775 0.67 -16.02 -9.44
N PHE A 776 1.84 -16.68 -9.48
CA PHE A 776 2.24 -17.78 -8.59
C PHE A 776 3.12 -17.31 -7.42
N TYR A 777 3.06 -16.02 -7.08
CA TYR A 777 3.79 -15.44 -5.96
C TYR A 777 5.32 -15.54 -6.04
N ASN A 778 5.89 -15.87 -7.20
CA ASN A 778 7.33 -15.77 -7.41
C ASN A 778 7.73 -14.29 -7.29
N ARG A 779 8.76 -14.01 -6.48
CA ARG A 779 9.25 -12.66 -6.22
C ARG A 779 10.28 -12.28 -7.27
N ILE A 780 10.07 -11.14 -7.92
CA ILE A 780 10.97 -10.63 -8.96
C ILE A 780 11.89 -9.57 -8.34
N TRP A 781 13.20 -9.78 -8.43
CA TRP A 781 14.22 -8.95 -7.83
C TRP A 781 15.12 -8.30 -8.89
N TRP A 782 15.42 -7.03 -8.65
CA TRP A 782 16.39 -6.26 -9.42
C TRP A 782 17.22 -5.42 -8.45
N PHE A 783 18.52 -5.68 -8.41
CA PHE A 783 19.42 -5.13 -7.38
C PHE A 783 20.23 -3.91 -7.86
N ASP A 784 20.20 -3.57 -9.16
CA ASP A 784 20.97 -2.42 -9.63
C ASP A 784 20.36 -1.10 -9.13
N GLY A 785 21.23 -0.13 -8.88
CA GLY A 785 20.84 1.21 -8.44
C GLY A 785 20.40 1.30 -6.98
N LEU A 786 20.85 0.37 -6.12
CA LEU A 786 20.57 0.36 -4.68
C LEU A 786 21.79 0.83 -3.88
N GLY A 787 21.55 1.61 -2.82
CA GLY A 787 22.58 2.07 -1.90
C GLY A 787 23.73 2.83 -2.57
N SER A 788 24.95 2.29 -2.53
CA SER A 788 26.10 2.95 -3.16
C SER A 788 26.24 2.68 -4.66
N GLY A 789 25.43 1.78 -5.23
CA GLY A 789 25.38 1.48 -6.65
C GLY A 789 24.58 2.53 -7.41
N ASN A 790 25.16 3.10 -8.48
CA ASN A 790 24.47 4.04 -9.36
C ASN A 790 24.04 3.33 -10.66
N LEU A 791 22.93 3.76 -11.26
CA LEU A 791 22.47 3.29 -12.58
C LEU A 791 23.15 4.03 -13.73
N VAL A 792 23.65 5.24 -13.45
CA VAL A 792 24.24 6.15 -14.42
C VAL A 792 25.48 6.78 -13.79
N GLY A 793 26.63 6.61 -14.44
CA GLY A 793 27.90 7.17 -14.03
C GLY A 793 28.10 8.64 -14.44
N SER A 794 29.27 9.18 -14.12
CA SER A 794 29.68 10.51 -14.58
C SER A 794 29.67 10.57 -16.10
N GLY A 795 29.06 11.61 -16.67
CA GLY A 795 28.92 11.77 -18.13
C GLY A 795 27.79 10.96 -18.79
N GLY A 796 26.90 10.34 -18.01
CA GLY A 796 25.71 9.65 -18.56
C GLY A 796 25.94 8.20 -18.97
N ALA A 797 27.13 7.64 -18.72
CA ALA A 797 27.44 6.25 -19.03
C ALA A 797 26.61 5.28 -18.18
N THR A 798 26.08 4.22 -18.80
CA THR A 798 25.34 3.15 -18.09
C THR A 798 26.26 2.42 -17.11
N GLN A 799 25.78 2.21 -15.89
CA GLN A 799 26.42 1.37 -14.88
C GLN A 799 25.48 0.23 -14.48
N TYR A 800 26.05 -0.93 -14.14
CA TYR A 800 25.31 -2.09 -13.65
C TYR A 800 26.06 -2.70 -12.45
N GLY A 801 25.33 -3.43 -11.60
CA GLY A 801 25.90 -4.24 -10.53
C GLY A 801 25.77 -5.73 -10.86
N ALA A 802 24.53 -6.21 -10.93
CA ALA A 802 24.22 -7.58 -11.34
C ALA A 802 23.91 -7.67 -12.83
N GLY A 803 23.27 -6.66 -13.43
CA GLY A 803 22.93 -6.66 -14.86
C GLY A 803 22.03 -7.81 -15.29
N ARG A 804 21.15 -8.28 -14.39
CA ARG A 804 20.22 -9.42 -14.58
C ARG A 804 18.96 -9.21 -13.73
N ILE A 805 17.91 -9.98 -14.01
CA ILE A 805 16.68 -10.05 -13.19
C ILE A 805 16.60 -11.41 -12.52
N PHE A 806 16.44 -11.41 -11.19
CA PHE A 806 16.33 -12.64 -10.41
C PHE A 806 14.88 -12.95 -10.08
N ILE A 807 14.56 -14.24 -10.09
CA ILE A 807 13.28 -14.78 -9.69
C ILE A 807 13.54 -15.66 -8.48
N GLN A 808 12.86 -15.36 -7.40
CA GLN A 808 12.83 -16.22 -6.22
C GLN A 808 11.47 -16.88 -6.16
N GLY A 809 11.44 -18.18 -5.85
CA GLY A 809 10.19 -18.90 -5.64
C GLY A 809 9.30 -18.28 -4.54
N PRO A 810 8.04 -18.71 -4.44
CA PRO A 810 7.12 -18.22 -3.42
C PRO A 810 7.70 -18.46 -2.01
N SER A 811 7.41 -17.58 -1.04
CA SER A 811 7.77 -17.88 0.35
C SER A 811 6.90 -19.03 0.84
N GLU A 812 7.31 -19.70 1.91
CA GLU A 812 6.49 -20.72 2.57
C GLU A 812 5.08 -20.19 2.89
N PHE A 813 4.98 -18.95 3.39
CA PHE A 813 3.70 -18.29 3.65
C PHE A 813 2.89 -18.01 2.37
N ASP A 814 3.54 -17.56 1.29
CA ASP A 814 2.85 -17.32 0.02
C ASP A 814 2.38 -18.65 -0.62
N LEU A 815 3.16 -19.72 -0.46
CA LEU A 815 2.82 -21.07 -0.91
C LEU A 815 1.62 -21.62 -0.12
N GLU A 816 1.62 -21.48 1.21
CA GLU A 816 0.50 -21.85 2.08
C GLU A 816 -0.77 -21.07 1.71
N LEU A 817 -0.65 -19.77 1.43
CA LEU A 817 -1.76 -18.94 0.98
C LEU A 817 -2.29 -19.38 -0.40
N MET A 818 -1.39 -19.75 -1.31
CA MET A 818 -1.74 -20.26 -2.63
C MET A 818 -2.49 -21.59 -2.52
N MET A 819 -2.03 -22.51 -1.67
CA MET A 819 -2.63 -23.82 -1.45
C MET A 819 -3.99 -23.73 -0.76
N ARG A 820 -4.16 -22.86 0.24
CA ARG A 820 -5.45 -22.64 0.94
C ARG A 820 -6.58 -22.12 0.07
N ARG A 821 -6.25 -21.54 -1.09
CA ARG A 821 -7.22 -20.78 -1.89
C ARG A 821 -7.97 -21.63 -2.90
N THR A 822 -7.40 -22.77 -3.26
CA THR A 822 -8.05 -23.75 -4.13
C THR A 822 -8.49 -24.92 -3.29
N ASP A 823 -9.79 -25.21 -3.32
CA ASP A 823 -10.36 -26.36 -2.61
C ASP A 823 -9.77 -27.71 -3.10
N ASP A 824 -9.00 -27.71 -4.20
CA ASP A 824 -8.18 -28.81 -4.71
C ASP A 824 -6.70 -28.38 -4.90
N GLU A 825 -5.79 -28.87 -4.04
CA GLU A 825 -4.32 -28.68 -4.17
C GLU A 825 -3.79 -29.08 -5.56
N VAL A 826 -4.42 -30.10 -6.16
CA VAL A 826 -4.12 -30.62 -7.49
C VAL A 826 -4.34 -29.56 -8.58
N SER A 827 -5.32 -28.67 -8.43
CA SER A 827 -5.68 -27.71 -9.48
C SER A 827 -4.65 -26.59 -9.71
N VAL A 828 -3.95 -26.16 -8.64
CA VAL A 828 -2.90 -25.13 -8.74
C VAL A 828 -1.61 -25.73 -9.24
N GLN A 829 -1.20 -26.89 -8.71
CA GLN A 829 0.01 -27.57 -9.17
C GLN A 829 -0.09 -27.96 -10.65
N VAL A 830 -1.24 -28.48 -11.11
CA VAL A 830 -1.47 -28.74 -12.53
C VAL A 830 -1.35 -27.46 -13.36
N ARG A 831 -1.92 -26.35 -12.88
CA ARG A 831 -1.82 -25.07 -13.58
C ARG A 831 -0.39 -24.52 -13.62
N ARG A 832 0.36 -24.67 -12.53
CA ARG A 832 1.80 -24.32 -12.49
C ARG A 832 2.57 -25.17 -13.48
N LEU A 833 2.28 -26.46 -13.57
CA LEU A 833 2.89 -27.36 -14.54
C LEU A 833 2.57 -26.95 -16.00
N GLU A 834 1.33 -26.55 -16.28
CA GLU A 834 0.91 -26.05 -17.61
C GLU A 834 1.55 -24.70 -17.99
N GLU A 835 1.53 -23.72 -17.07
CA GLU A 835 1.95 -22.35 -17.36
C GLU A 835 3.45 -22.08 -17.09
N GLU A 836 4.06 -22.69 -16.06
CA GLU A 836 5.50 -22.53 -15.75
C GLU A 836 6.34 -23.65 -16.40
N GLY A 837 5.77 -24.84 -16.63
CA GLY A 837 6.51 -26.02 -17.04
C GLY A 837 7.26 -26.70 -15.88
N GLN A 838 7.61 -27.98 -16.04
CA GLN A 838 8.27 -28.76 -14.99
C GLN A 838 9.64 -28.19 -14.59
N GLU A 839 10.44 -27.77 -15.57
CA GLU A 839 11.77 -27.18 -15.36
C GLU A 839 11.72 -25.74 -14.85
N GLY A 840 10.62 -25.02 -15.09
CA GLY A 840 10.46 -23.63 -14.70
C GLY A 840 9.84 -23.45 -13.32
N MET A 841 9.34 -24.51 -12.68
CA MET A 841 8.60 -24.43 -11.42
C MET A 841 9.56 -24.31 -10.23
N LEU A 842 9.57 -23.14 -9.59
CA LEU A 842 10.41 -22.87 -8.43
C LEU A 842 9.70 -23.22 -7.12
N GLY A 843 10.42 -23.89 -6.21
CA GLY A 843 10.02 -24.15 -4.83
C GLY A 843 10.36 -22.98 -3.89
N PRO A 844 10.03 -23.10 -2.59
CA PRO A 844 10.46 -22.14 -1.58
C PRO A 844 11.98 -22.05 -1.54
N SER A 845 12.50 -20.81 -1.49
CA SER A 845 13.95 -20.52 -1.46
C SER A 845 14.74 -20.88 -2.72
N ASP A 846 14.08 -21.39 -3.77
CA ASP A 846 14.71 -21.58 -5.07
C ASP A 846 14.89 -20.24 -5.78
N TRP A 847 15.99 -20.12 -6.51
CA TRP A 847 16.33 -18.96 -7.31
C TRP A 847 16.53 -19.35 -8.78
N ALA A 848 16.18 -18.44 -9.67
CA ALA A 848 16.48 -18.49 -11.09
C ALA A 848 16.74 -17.09 -11.63
N VAL A 849 17.24 -16.97 -12.86
CA VAL A 849 17.62 -15.69 -13.46
C VAL A 849 17.20 -15.59 -14.93
N TYR A 850 16.84 -14.38 -15.35
CA TYR A 850 16.84 -13.97 -16.76
C TYR A 850 18.08 -13.11 -17.00
N SER A 851 18.94 -13.57 -17.92
CA SER A 851 20.20 -12.88 -18.24
C SER A 851 20.17 -12.22 -19.61
N ASP A 852 19.25 -12.63 -20.48
CA ASP A 852 19.09 -12.09 -21.82
C ASP A 852 17.87 -11.18 -21.93
N ILE A 853 17.93 -10.25 -22.89
CA ILE A 853 16.86 -9.26 -23.07
C ILE A 853 15.66 -9.91 -23.72
N GLU A 854 15.87 -10.81 -24.69
CA GLU A 854 14.79 -11.54 -25.33
C GLU A 854 13.98 -12.31 -24.29
N GLU A 855 14.64 -13.10 -23.43
CA GLU A 855 14.00 -13.84 -22.33
C GLU A 855 13.15 -12.94 -21.44
N LEU A 856 13.68 -11.76 -21.08
CA LEU A 856 12.99 -10.81 -20.23
C LEU A 856 11.78 -10.17 -20.93
N GLU A 857 11.89 -9.84 -22.22
CA GLU A 857 10.76 -9.36 -23.03
C GLU A 857 9.66 -10.44 -23.14
N GLU A 858 10.06 -11.71 -23.32
CA GLU A 858 9.12 -12.83 -23.32
C GLU A 858 8.40 -12.98 -21.97
N PHE A 859 9.13 -12.80 -20.86
CA PHE A 859 8.56 -12.84 -19.52
C PHE A 859 7.55 -11.72 -19.30
N ILE A 860 7.87 -10.49 -19.71
CA ILE A 860 6.96 -9.34 -19.62
C ILE A 860 5.71 -9.52 -20.51
N ALA A 861 5.87 -10.18 -21.66
CA ALA A 861 4.76 -10.54 -22.55
C ALA A 861 3.84 -11.61 -21.94
N TRP A 862 4.39 -12.51 -21.12
CA TRP A 862 3.63 -13.53 -20.38
C TRP A 862 2.81 -12.95 -19.21
N LEU A 863 3.26 -11.88 -18.56
CA LEU A 863 2.53 -11.23 -17.46
C LEU A 863 1.16 -10.68 -17.89
N ASN A 864 0.12 -11.00 -17.11
CA ASN A 864 -1.26 -10.66 -17.41
C ASN A 864 -1.72 -9.36 -16.75
N PRO A 865 -1.98 -8.28 -17.53
CA PRO A 865 -2.40 -6.99 -16.97
C PRO A 865 -3.81 -7.03 -16.36
N LYS A 866 -4.57 -8.11 -16.53
CA LYS A 866 -5.87 -8.33 -15.89
C LYS A 866 -5.74 -8.70 -14.40
N GLY A 867 -4.57 -9.15 -13.95
CA GLY A 867 -4.27 -9.48 -12.55
C GLY A 867 -3.74 -8.27 -11.77
N HIS A 868 -4.01 -8.21 -10.46
CA HIS A 868 -3.52 -7.14 -9.60
C HIS A 868 -1.99 -7.14 -9.44
N ARG A 869 -1.38 -8.30 -9.16
CA ARG A 869 0.06 -8.42 -8.93
C ARG A 869 0.84 -8.23 -10.22
N GLU A 870 0.40 -8.90 -11.28
CA GLU A 870 1.10 -8.88 -12.57
C GLU A 870 1.00 -7.53 -13.25
N LEU A 871 -0.12 -6.81 -13.12
CA LEU A 871 -0.22 -5.42 -13.59
C LEU A 871 0.77 -4.51 -12.85
N ALA A 872 0.85 -4.63 -11.52
CA ALA A 872 1.78 -3.83 -10.72
C ALA A 872 3.25 -4.15 -11.07
N LEU A 873 3.57 -5.43 -11.25
CA LEU A 873 4.90 -5.88 -11.68
C LEU A 873 5.24 -5.34 -13.08
N LYS A 874 4.31 -5.44 -14.04
CA LYS A 874 4.50 -4.93 -15.41
C LYS A 874 4.74 -3.42 -15.42
N GLN A 875 3.95 -2.66 -14.66
CA GLN A 875 4.18 -1.22 -14.49
C GLN A 875 5.53 -0.90 -13.86
N ALA A 876 5.95 -1.65 -12.84
CA ALA A 876 7.26 -1.48 -12.21
C ALA A 876 8.41 -1.77 -13.17
N VAL A 877 8.33 -2.84 -13.96
CA VAL A 877 9.36 -3.19 -14.96
C VAL A 877 9.40 -2.17 -16.10
N SER A 878 8.24 -1.79 -16.67
CA SER A 878 8.15 -0.77 -17.71
C SER A 878 8.77 0.56 -17.28
N LYS A 879 8.54 0.97 -16.03
CA LYS A 879 9.10 2.20 -15.48
C LYS A 879 10.63 2.22 -15.48
N TRP A 880 11.24 1.08 -15.17
CA TRP A 880 12.70 0.95 -15.03
C TRP A 880 13.37 0.33 -16.27
N TRP A 881 12.61 0.06 -17.33
CA TRP A 881 13.04 -0.71 -18.50
C TRP A 881 14.31 -0.15 -19.16
N ILE A 882 14.39 1.18 -19.32
CA ILE A 882 15.55 1.83 -19.94
C ILE A 882 16.83 1.51 -19.18
N HIS A 883 16.78 1.45 -17.85
CA HIS A 883 17.94 1.14 -17.02
C HIS A 883 18.22 -0.36 -16.94
N ILE A 884 17.18 -1.18 -16.84
CA ILE A 884 17.31 -2.65 -16.80
C ILE A 884 17.92 -3.17 -18.10
N SER A 885 17.33 -2.81 -19.25
CA SER A 885 17.80 -3.25 -20.56
C SER A 885 19.22 -2.74 -20.86
N ALA A 886 19.54 -1.48 -20.52
CA ALA A 886 20.89 -0.96 -20.69
C ALA A 886 21.92 -1.69 -19.81
N GLY A 887 21.57 -2.02 -18.56
CA GLY A 887 22.42 -2.78 -17.66
C GLY A 887 22.70 -4.20 -18.16
N ILE A 888 21.68 -4.91 -18.64
CA ILE A 888 21.83 -6.25 -19.25
C ILE A 888 22.74 -6.18 -20.49
N ARG A 889 22.50 -5.24 -21.42
CA ARG A 889 23.36 -5.06 -22.61
C ARG A 889 24.81 -4.81 -22.23
N ARG A 890 25.03 -3.96 -21.22
CA ARG A 890 26.37 -3.59 -20.78
C ARG A 890 27.10 -4.81 -20.20
N ARG A 891 26.42 -5.59 -19.36
CA ARG A 891 26.97 -6.83 -18.83
C ARG A 891 27.34 -7.82 -19.93
N MET A 892 26.45 -8.05 -20.90
CA MET A 892 26.74 -8.94 -22.04
C MET A 892 27.95 -8.47 -22.84
N GLN A 893 28.09 -7.16 -23.06
CA GLN A 893 29.25 -6.58 -23.71
C GLN A 893 30.53 -6.87 -22.91
N ASP A 894 30.53 -6.62 -21.59
CA ASP A 894 31.71 -6.86 -20.75
C ASP A 894 32.08 -8.35 -20.71
N LEU A 895 31.10 -9.26 -20.60
CA LEU A 895 31.35 -10.71 -20.70
C LEU A 895 31.95 -11.10 -22.05
N SER A 896 31.48 -10.51 -23.15
CA SER A 896 32.02 -10.81 -24.49
C SER A 896 33.46 -10.33 -24.68
N VAL A 897 33.83 -9.23 -24.03
CA VAL A 897 35.20 -8.69 -24.04
C VAL A 897 36.14 -9.56 -23.22
N HIS A 898 35.65 -10.15 -22.13
CA HIS A 898 36.42 -11.02 -21.24
C HIS A 898 36.33 -12.51 -21.57
N ALA A 899 35.46 -12.91 -22.51
CA ALA A 899 35.40 -14.27 -23.03
C ALA A 899 36.70 -14.57 -23.79
N LYS A 900 37.55 -15.44 -23.22
CA LYS A 900 38.83 -15.87 -23.80
C LYS A 900 38.62 -16.35 -25.25
N LEU A 901 38.98 -15.52 -26.23
CA LEU A 901 39.13 -15.97 -27.62
C LEU A 901 40.30 -16.97 -27.64
N PRO A 902 40.15 -18.18 -28.23
CA PRO A 902 41.29 -19.06 -28.43
C PRO A 902 42.34 -18.32 -29.25
N GLU A 903 43.57 -18.40 -28.77
CA GLU A 903 44.74 -17.64 -29.14
C GLU A 903 45.02 -17.67 -30.66
N ALA A 904 44.37 -16.79 -31.42
CA ALA A 904 44.72 -16.55 -32.81
C ALA A 904 45.97 -15.68 -32.82
N ARG A 905 47.13 -16.33 -33.00
CA ARG A 905 48.44 -15.72 -33.28
C ARG A 905 48.28 -14.47 -34.15
N ARG A 906 48.37 -13.27 -33.56
CA ARG A 906 48.56 -12.04 -34.32
C ARG A 906 49.73 -11.24 -33.78
N SER A 907 50.60 -10.92 -34.73
CA SER A 907 51.87 -10.21 -34.59
C SER A 907 51.72 -8.85 -33.91
N THR A 908 52.63 -8.60 -32.99
CA THR A 908 52.85 -7.36 -32.26
C THR A 908 53.10 -6.16 -33.17
N ARG A 909 52.33 -5.08 -32.99
CA ARG A 909 52.82 -3.72 -33.21
C ARG A 909 52.13 -2.70 -32.30
N THR A 910 52.90 -2.27 -31.30
CA THR A 910 52.92 -0.93 -30.66
C THR A 910 51.58 -0.33 -30.22
N LYS A 911 51.09 -0.80 -29.06
CA LYS A 911 50.42 -0.04 -27.99
C LYS A 911 50.51 -0.91 -26.74
N VAL A 912 50.80 -0.34 -25.56
CA VAL A 912 50.82 -1.08 -24.28
C VAL A 912 49.41 -1.67 -24.10
N ALA A 913 49.26 -2.95 -24.40
CA ALA A 913 48.01 -3.68 -24.19
C ALA A 913 47.88 -3.99 -22.69
N PRO A 914 46.68 -3.87 -22.09
CA PRO A 914 46.45 -4.37 -20.75
C PRO A 914 46.78 -5.87 -20.73
N ASP A 915 47.47 -6.31 -19.69
CA ASP A 915 47.92 -7.67 -19.51
C ASP A 915 46.73 -8.65 -19.61
N ILE A 916 46.63 -9.36 -20.74
CA ILE A 916 45.50 -10.23 -21.12
C ILE A 916 45.37 -11.43 -20.15
N THR A 917 46.34 -11.61 -19.25
CA THR A 917 46.37 -12.66 -18.24
C THR A 917 45.51 -12.39 -17.00
N ARG A 918 45.14 -11.13 -16.71
CA ARG A 918 44.41 -10.76 -15.48
C ARG A 918 42.91 -10.59 -15.74
N GLU A 919 42.10 -11.39 -15.05
CA GLU A 919 40.64 -11.34 -15.11
C GLU A 919 40.10 -10.05 -14.44
N ALA A 920 38.88 -9.61 -14.80
CA ALA A 920 38.35 -8.30 -14.41
C ALA A 920 38.39 -8.04 -12.89
N TYR A 921 38.05 -9.04 -12.07
CA TYR A 921 38.08 -8.94 -10.61
C TYR A 921 39.48 -8.71 -10.03
N MET A 922 40.54 -9.14 -10.73
CA MET A 922 41.94 -8.93 -10.32
C MET A 922 42.44 -7.52 -10.62
N MET A 923 41.77 -6.83 -11.54
CA MET A 923 42.07 -5.44 -11.92
C MET A 923 41.30 -4.44 -11.06
N TRP A 924 40.37 -4.90 -10.22
CA TRP A 924 39.60 -4.05 -9.33
C TRP A 924 40.50 -3.41 -8.25
N THR A 925 40.23 -2.14 -7.97
CA THR A 925 40.95 -1.35 -6.95
C THR A 925 39.98 -0.57 -6.08
N ASN A 926 40.19 -0.56 -4.77
CA ASN A 926 39.37 0.22 -3.86
C ASN A 926 39.76 1.71 -3.86
N ARG A 927 39.02 2.53 -4.61
CA ARG A 927 39.16 3.99 -4.66
C ARG A 927 38.56 4.74 -3.46
N ARG A 928 37.90 4.03 -2.55
CA ARG A 928 37.23 4.59 -1.37
C ARG A 928 37.94 4.25 -0.05
N ALA A 929 39.04 3.50 -0.12
CA ALA A 929 39.79 3.08 1.06
C ALA A 929 40.26 4.30 1.88
N ILE A 930 39.94 4.31 3.17
CA ILE A 930 40.60 5.21 4.12
C ILE A 930 42.02 4.66 4.33
N ASN A 931 43.03 5.54 4.25
CA ASN A 931 44.48 5.27 4.19
C ASN A 931 45.09 5.10 2.77
N ALA A 932 44.52 5.73 1.74
CA ALA A 932 45.09 5.77 0.38
C ALA A 932 46.26 6.79 0.20
N THR A 933 46.78 7.33 1.30
CA THR A 933 47.98 8.19 1.36
C THR A 933 48.89 7.73 2.47
#